data_AF-A0A371HS78-F1
#
_entry.id   AF-A0A371HS78-F1
#
_cell.length_a   1.000
_cell.length_b   1.000
_cell.length_c   1.000
_cell.angle_alpha   90.00
_cell.angle_beta   90.00
_cell.angle_gamma   90.00
#
_symmetry.space_group_name_H-M   'P 1'
#
loop_
_entity.id
_entity.type
_entity.pdbx_description
1 polymer ?
#
loop_
_entity_poly.entity_id
_entity_poly.type
_entity_poly.pdbx_seq_one_letter_code
_entity_poly.pdbx_strand_id
1 'polypeptide(L)'
;MWTFCMILVLAHCQLKGGEGAGALPSIGINWGSMASHPINPLIGVNLLKDNGIKKVKIFDADSWTVSAFSGTDIEVMVGIPNDQLKKLSKDKDHAEDWVRNNVSKHMHDGGVNIRYVSVGNEAFLKSYNGSYERITFPAMENVQKAIDKAGFGDKIKVTTALNVDVYESGSNKPSDGAFRKDIYDVMKQIVNFLDEKKSPFLVNIYPFLSLYQNEDFPKDYAFFDGHSKTTDDKNAHYTNMFDANLDTLVWSLKKLGHPNVSITIGEIGWPTDGHKDANINNAKRFYQGFLKKIQSKKGSPLHPGPMNAYLFSLFDENMKSIAPGNFERHWGIFGYDGKPKFPIDFSGQGQDKLPIGAKGVIYQERKWCVLERNANKNLLSNSVGYACANGDCTSLGPGCSCSHLDEAGNASYAFNQYFQINDQSVEACDFSGLATIVMNDPSTRDCIFPITIISNACTKRKQNLLLRNSFASVSLGEQKPFDFLRTLFEGVIAGGTAGVVVETALYPIDTIKTRLQAGCSWRRKTNIERPLFWIGWEPCWCLTTAGAIGGIAASLIRVPTEVIKQRMQTGQFTSASGAVRLIASKEGFKGFYAGYGSFLLRDLPFDAIQFCIYEQIRLGYMLAARRNLNDPENAIIGAFAGALTGAITTPLDVIKTRLMVQGSANQYKGIVDCVQTIIKEEGPGAFLKGIGPRVLWIGIGGSIFFGVLESTKRFLAERRPTLPQNTYSEKRKD
;
A
#
# COMPACT_ATOMS: atom_id res chain seq x y z
N MET A 1 -11.23 58.00 28.81
CA MET A 1 -11.84 57.11 27.79
C MET A 1 -11.02 57.01 26.51
N TRP A 2 -10.61 58.12 25.90
CA TRP A 2 -9.82 58.12 24.65
C TRP A 2 -8.45 57.41 24.77
N THR A 3 -7.75 57.57 25.89
CA THR A 3 -6.46 56.89 26.15
C THR A 3 -6.60 55.38 26.30
N PHE A 4 -7.77 54.91 26.79
CA PHE A 4 -8.05 53.48 26.97
C PHE A 4 -8.41 52.79 25.64
N CYS A 5 -9.07 53.51 24.72
CA CYS A 5 -9.30 53.03 23.36
C CYS A 5 -8.01 52.95 22.54
N MET A 6 -7.06 53.88 22.69
CA MET A 6 -5.76 53.78 22.00
C MET A 6 -4.92 52.61 22.50
N ILE A 7 -4.96 52.29 23.79
CA ILE A 7 -4.26 51.12 24.35
C ILE A 7 -4.91 49.82 23.85
N LEU A 8 -6.23 49.77 23.69
CA LEU A 8 -6.93 48.61 23.13
C LEU A 8 -6.68 48.43 21.61
N VAL A 9 -6.56 49.53 20.86
CA VAL A 9 -6.20 49.48 19.42
C VAL A 9 -4.73 49.10 19.23
N LEU A 10 -3.82 49.58 20.09
CA LEU A 10 -2.42 49.16 20.08
C LEU A 10 -2.24 47.72 20.60
N ALA A 11 -3.04 47.27 21.57
CA ALA A 11 -3.05 45.88 22.03
C ALA A 11 -3.67 44.90 21.00
N HIS A 12 -4.68 45.33 20.23
CA HIS A 12 -5.17 44.57 19.07
C HIS A 12 -4.14 44.52 17.93
N CYS A 13 -3.26 45.52 17.83
CA CYS A 13 -2.18 45.52 16.85
C CYS A 13 -0.95 44.71 17.30
N GLN A 14 -0.81 44.42 18.59
CA GLN A 14 0.28 43.61 19.18
C GLN A 14 -0.10 42.14 19.45
N LEU A 15 -1.37 41.75 19.26
CA LEU A 15 -1.84 40.36 19.30
C LEU A 15 -1.92 39.69 17.91
N LYS A 16 -1.52 40.38 16.85
CA LYS A 16 -0.95 39.70 15.67
C LYS A 16 0.45 39.24 16.07
N GLY A 17 0.53 38.03 16.62
CA GLY A 17 1.80 37.33 16.77
C GLY A 17 2.61 37.50 15.49
N GLY A 18 3.89 37.84 15.65
CA GLY A 18 4.76 38.26 14.56
C GLY A 18 4.53 37.42 13.31
N GLU A 19 4.33 38.10 12.18
CA GLU A 19 4.44 37.50 10.86
C GLU A 19 5.89 37.01 10.70
N GLY A 20 6.18 35.84 11.25
CA GLY A 20 7.29 35.02 10.81
C GLY A 20 7.08 34.76 9.32
N ALA A 21 8.15 34.90 8.54
CA ALA A 21 8.19 34.68 7.09
C ALA A 21 7.48 33.36 6.71
N GLY A 22 6.19 33.44 6.41
CA GLY A 22 5.38 32.31 5.97
C GLY A 22 5.62 32.04 4.49
N ALA A 23 5.32 30.81 4.06
CA ALA A 23 5.39 30.47 2.64
C ALA A 23 4.51 31.43 1.82
N LEU A 24 4.96 31.68 0.59
CA LEU A 24 4.21 32.43 -0.39
C LEU A 24 2.80 31.84 -0.57
N PRO A 25 1.72 32.66 -0.51
CA PRO A 25 0.37 32.15 -0.73
C PRO A 25 0.15 31.50 -2.11
N SER A 26 1.01 31.82 -3.09
CA SER A 26 1.00 31.23 -4.43
C SER A 26 1.77 29.91 -4.53
N ILE A 27 2.50 29.51 -3.49
CA ILE A 27 3.28 28.27 -3.45
C ILE A 27 2.50 27.20 -2.68
N GLY A 28 2.33 26.06 -3.34
CA GLY A 28 1.96 24.79 -2.72
C GLY A 28 3.08 23.77 -2.81
N ILE A 29 2.81 22.58 -2.33
CA ILE A 29 3.76 21.46 -2.42
C ILE A 29 3.03 20.16 -2.76
N ASN A 30 3.69 19.32 -3.53
CA ASN A 30 3.22 17.99 -3.86
C ASN A 30 3.58 17.04 -2.72
N TRP A 31 2.61 16.27 -2.24
CA TRP A 31 2.82 15.23 -1.24
C TRP A 31 2.51 13.87 -1.88
N GLY A 32 3.58 13.15 -2.20
CA GLY A 32 3.53 11.78 -2.70
C GLY A 32 3.49 10.74 -1.58
N SER A 33 2.80 9.62 -1.84
CA SER A 33 2.55 8.54 -0.88
C SER A 33 3.39 7.29 -1.14
N MET A 34 4.32 7.30 -2.11
CA MET A 34 5.10 6.14 -2.53
C MET A 34 6.31 5.89 -1.62
N ALA A 35 6.04 5.58 -0.34
CA ALA A 35 7.04 5.24 0.66
C ALA A 35 6.76 3.88 1.28
N SER A 36 7.82 3.13 1.61
CA SER A 36 7.68 1.83 2.30
C SER A 36 7.07 2.02 3.70
N HIS A 37 7.41 3.13 4.34
CA HIS A 37 6.92 3.53 5.65
C HIS A 37 6.46 4.99 5.60
N PRO A 38 5.20 5.25 5.23
CA PRO A 38 4.71 6.62 5.11
C PRO A 38 4.67 7.29 6.48
N ILE A 39 5.04 8.57 6.52
CA ILE A 39 4.91 9.41 7.71
C ILE A 39 3.44 9.51 8.13
N ASN A 40 3.18 9.64 9.42
CA ASN A 40 1.81 9.88 9.90
C ASN A 40 1.26 11.18 9.28
N PRO A 41 0.09 11.16 8.63
CA PRO A 41 -0.48 12.34 7.99
C PRO A 41 -0.63 13.54 8.92
N LEU A 42 -0.93 13.35 10.21
CA LEU A 42 -1.00 14.47 11.16
C LEU A 42 0.36 15.16 11.36
N ILE A 43 1.45 14.39 11.33
CA ILE A 43 2.81 14.95 11.38
C ILE A 43 3.10 15.72 10.10
N GLY A 44 2.76 15.19 8.93
CA GLY A 44 2.95 15.88 7.66
C GLY A 44 2.11 17.16 7.54
N VAL A 45 0.86 17.15 8.00
CA VAL A 45 0.00 18.36 8.06
C VAL A 45 0.59 19.41 9.00
N ASN A 46 1.08 19.01 10.17
CA ASN A 46 1.76 19.93 11.09
C ASN A 46 3.07 20.47 10.50
N LEU A 47 3.82 19.65 9.75
CA LEU A 47 5.01 20.10 9.03
C LEU A 47 4.68 21.21 8.01
N LEU A 48 3.59 21.05 7.25
CA LEU A 48 3.12 22.08 6.32
C LEU A 48 2.77 23.38 7.06
N LYS A 49 2.02 23.28 8.16
CA LYS A 49 1.63 24.43 8.99
C LYS A 49 2.83 25.15 9.61
N ASP A 50 3.78 24.39 10.16
CA ASP A 50 4.99 24.93 10.79
C ASP A 50 5.84 25.74 9.79
N ASN A 51 5.80 25.35 8.51
CA ASN A 51 6.49 26.06 7.42
C ASN A 51 5.59 27.07 6.67
N GLY A 52 4.36 27.30 7.15
CA GLY A 52 3.42 28.27 6.58
C GLY A 52 2.87 27.90 5.20
N ILE A 53 2.99 26.64 4.77
CA ILE A 53 2.51 26.16 3.46
C ILE A 53 0.99 25.97 3.52
N LYS A 54 0.27 26.67 2.63
CA LYS A 54 -1.21 26.70 2.62
C LYS A 54 -1.86 25.95 1.47
N LYS A 55 -1.07 25.30 0.61
CA LYS A 55 -1.55 24.56 -0.55
C LYS A 55 -0.83 23.24 -0.67
N VAL A 56 -1.58 22.17 -0.92
CA VAL A 56 -1.02 20.83 -1.12
C VAL A 56 -1.69 20.14 -2.31
N LYS A 57 -0.91 19.44 -3.11
CA LYS A 57 -1.41 18.50 -4.13
C LYS A 57 -1.04 17.09 -3.69
N ILE A 58 -2.02 16.22 -3.53
CA ILE A 58 -1.85 14.79 -3.27
C ILE A 58 -2.22 13.99 -4.52
N PHE A 59 -1.55 12.86 -4.75
CA PHE A 59 -1.69 12.10 -6.00
C PHE A 59 -2.81 11.06 -5.98
N ASP A 60 -3.37 10.79 -4.81
CA ASP A 60 -4.51 9.91 -4.59
C ASP A 60 -5.54 10.61 -3.68
N ALA A 61 -6.61 9.88 -3.35
CA ALA A 61 -7.66 10.33 -2.45
C ALA A 61 -7.76 9.42 -1.21
N ASP A 62 -6.62 8.92 -0.72
CA ASP A 62 -6.61 8.07 0.47
C ASP A 62 -7.23 8.80 1.67
N SER A 63 -8.28 8.19 2.24
CA SER A 63 -9.06 8.82 3.30
C SER A 63 -8.25 9.04 4.57
N TRP A 64 -7.20 8.26 4.85
CA TRP A 64 -6.34 8.46 6.02
C TRP A 64 -5.52 9.74 5.89
N THR A 65 -4.99 10.02 4.70
CA THR A 65 -4.26 11.25 4.40
C THR A 65 -5.19 12.46 4.27
N VAL A 66 -6.26 12.36 3.47
CA VAL A 66 -7.20 13.48 3.23
C VAL A 66 -7.85 13.96 4.53
N SER A 67 -8.27 13.04 5.41
CA SER A 67 -8.93 13.42 6.67
C SER A 67 -8.02 14.19 7.63
N ALA A 68 -6.70 14.04 7.50
CA ALA A 68 -5.75 14.76 8.37
C ALA A 68 -5.76 16.27 8.15
N PHE A 69 -6.27 16.74 7.00
CA PHE A 69 -6.43 18.15 6.69
C PHE A 69 -7.72 18.76 7.26
N SER A 70 -8.59 17.98 7.89
CA SER A 70 -9.85 18.48 8.45
C SER A 70 -9.58 19.56 9.49
N GLY A 71 -10.29 20.68 9.39
CA GLY A 71 -10.17 21.81 10.30
C GLY A 71 -8.93 22.67 10.05
N THR A 72 -8.18 22.42 8.98
CA THR A 72 -7.06 23.28 8.54
C THR A 72 -7.51 24.25 7.44
N ASP A 73 -6.77 25.33 7.25
CA ASP A 73 -6.97 26.29 6.15
C ASP A 73 -6.21 25.90 4.87
N ILE A 74 -5.53 24.75 4.86
CA ILE A 74 -4.72 24.27 3.73
C ILE A 74 -5.63 23.86 2.58
N GLU A 75 -5.45 24.49 1.42
CA GLU A 75 -6.12 24.11 0.18
C GLU A 75 -5.56 22.79 -0.36
N VAL A 76 -6.44 21.83 -0.60
CA VAL A 76 -6.09 20.50 -1.08
C VAL A 76 -6.53 20.32 -2.54
N MET A 77 -5.57 19.92 -3.38
CA MET A 77 -5.84 19.32 -4.70
C MET A 77 -5.72 17.81 -4.59
N VAL A 78 -6.81 17.10 -4.87
CA VAL A 78 -6.87 15.64 -4.77
C VAL A 78 -6.65 15.00 -6.14
N GLY A 79 -5.75 14.04 -6.23
CA GLY A 79 -5.44 13.31 -7.46
C GLY A 79 -6.32 12.08 -7.68
N ILE A 80 -6.63 11.80 -8.94
CA ILE A 80 -7.15 10.50 -9.40
C ILE A 80 -6.02 9.80 -10.16
N PRO A 81 -5.52 8.66 -9.64
CA PRO A 81 -4.53 7.85 -10.32
C PRO A 81 -4.95 7.38 -11.72
N ASN A 82 -3.98 7.19 -12.61
CA ASN A 82 -4.21 6.84 -14.02
C ASN A 82 -4.96 5.50 -14.20
N ASP A 83 -4.78 4.53 -13.29
CA ASP A 83 -5.42 3.22 -13.32
C ASP A 83 -6.95 3.28 -13.07
N GLN A 84 -7.45 4.37 -12.48
CA GLN A 84 -8.89 4.59 -12.24
C GLN A 84 -9.61 5.24 -13.42
N LEU A 85 -8.89 5.89 -14.34
CA LEU A 85 -9.47 6.65 -15.46
C LEU A 85 -10.40 5.80 -16.32
N LYS A 86 -10.07 4.53 -16.55
CA LYS A 86 -10.87 3.61 -17.39
C LYS A 86 -12.26 3.34 -16.80
N LYS A 87 -12.38 3.27 -15.48
CA LYS A 87 -13.67 3.06 -14.81
C LYS A 87 -14.50 4.34 -14.82
N LEU A 88 -13.88 5.45 -14.41
CA LEU A 88 -14.52 6.77 -14.31
C LEU A 88 -14.99 7.33 -15.67
N SER A 89 -14.30 6.99 -16.76
CA SER A 89 -14.68 7.39 -18.11
C SER A 89 -15.92 6.67 -18.65
N LYS A 90 -16.15 5.43 -18.22
CA LYS A 90 -17.23 4.58 -18.77
C LYS A 90 -18.50 4.60 -17.93
N ASP A 91 -18.34 4.72 -16.62
CA ASP A 91 -19.44 4.54 -15.66
C ASP A 91 -19.63 5.84 -14.86
N LYS A 92 -20.78 6.48 -15.07
CA LYS A 92 -21.15 7.73 -14.40
C LYS A 92 -21.49 7.49 -12.93
N ASP A 93 -22.14 6.37 -12.62
CA ASP A 93 -22.50 6.03 -11.24
C ASP A 93 -21.22 5.77 -10.43
N HIS A 94 -20.21 5.16 -11.07
CA HIS A 94 -18.90 5.01 -10.45
C HIS A 94 -18.20 6.35 -10.19
N ALA A 95 -18.32 7.33 -11.09
CA ALA A 95 -17.79 8.68 -10.86
C ALA A 95 -18.53 9.41 -9.72
N GLU A 96 -19.86 9.24 -9.62
CA GLU A 96 -20.65 9.76 -8.51
C GLU A 96 -20.27 9.12 -7.17
N ASP A 97 -20.08 7.80 -7.15
CA ASP A 97 -19.61 7.07 -5.98
C ASP A 97 -18.21 7.51 -5.56
N TRP A 98 -17.30 7.71 -6.52
CA TRP A 98 -15.96 8.23 -6.24
C TRP A 98 -16.03 9.61 -5.60
N VAL A 99 -16.79 10.55 -6.17
CA VAL A 99 -16.95 11.90 -5.63
C VAL A 99 -17.59 11.86 -4.24
N ARG A 100 -18.63 11.04 -4.03
CA ARG A 100 -19.30 10.90 -2.74
C ARG A 100 -18.33 10.43 -1.65
N ASN A 101 -17.53 9.40 -1.95
CA ASN A 101 -16.67 8.74 -0.97
C ASN A 101 -15.38 9.51 -0.69
N ASN A 102 -14.80 10.17 -1.70
CA ASN A 102 -13.46 10.75 -1.64
C ASN A 102 -13.46 12.27 -1.56
N VAL A 103 -14.56 12.93 -1.94
CA VAL A 103 -14.69 14.39 -1.90
C VAL A 103 -15.80 14.78 -0.93
N SER A 104 -17.07 14.47 -1.24
CA SER A 104 -18.23 14.95 -0.48
C SER A 104 -18.18 14.59 1.00
N LYS A 105 -17.71 13.37 1.33
CA LYS A 105 -17.52 12.91 2.72
C LYS A 105 -16.64 13.84 3.55
N HIS A 106 -15.67 14.51 2.94
CA HIS A 106 -14.72 15.41 3.62
C HIS A 106 -15.18 16.87 3.61
N MET A 107 -16.25 17.20 2.88
CA MET A 107 -16.78 18.55 2.70
C MET A 107 -17.93 18.84 3.67
N HIS A 108 -17.62 19.02 4.95
CA HIS A 108 -18.55 19.46 6.00
C HIS A 108 -17.98 20.68 6.75
N ASP A 109 -18.74 21.29 7.66
CA ASP A 109 -18.22 22.38 8.48
C ASP A 109 -17.07 21.90 9.38
N GLY A 110 -15.94 22.60 9.36
CA GLY A 110 -14.67 22.10 9.92
C GLY A 110 -14.03 20.92 9.15
N GLY A 111 -14.51 20.62 7.95
CA GLY A 111 -13.97 19.59 7.05
C GLY A 111 -12.68 20.01 6.34
N VAL A 112 -12.42 19.39 5.18
CA VAL A 112 -11.22 19.65 4.36
C VAL A 112 -11.51 20.71 3.30
N ASN A 113 -10.57 21.63 3.08
CA ASN A 113 -10.67 22.67 2.04
C ASN A 113 -10.20 22.14 0.67
N ILE A 114 -10.99 21.24 0.05
CA ILE A 114 -10.70 20.73 -1.30
C ILE A 114 -11.06 21.79 -2.35
N ARG A 115 -10.12 22.12 -3.25
CA ARG A 115 -10.30 23.12 -4.32
C ARG A 115 -10.27 22.56 -5.72
N TYR A 116 -9.48 21.51 -5.93
CA TYR A 116 -9.29 20.92 -7.24
C TYR A 116 -9.29 19.40 -7.16
N VAL A 117 -9.78 18.77 -8.22
CA VAL A 117 -9.59 17.35 -8.47
C VAL A 117 -8.76 17.20 -9.75
N SER A 118 -7.55 16.67 -9.63
CA SER A 118 -6.66 16.39 -10.77
C SER A 118 -6.93 14.99 -11.30
N VAL A 119 -7.63 14.92 -12.44
CA VAL A 119 -7.99 13.65 -13.09
C VAL A 119 -6.83 13.15 -13.94
N GLY A 120 -6.11 12.15 -13.42
CA GLY A 120 -4.90 11.63 -14.03
C GLY A 120 -3.66 12.45 -13.68
N ASN A 121 -2.50 11.83 -13.86
CA ASN A 121 -1.19 12.44 -13.73
C ASN A 121 -0.35 12.11 -14.97
N GLU A 122 -0.08 13.12 -15.79
CA GLU A 122 0.75 13.01 -17.00
C GLU A 122 0.28 11.91 -17.97
N ALA A 123 -1.04 11.73 -18.08
CA ALA A 123 -1.67 10.64 -18.83
C ALA A 123 -1.33 10.59 -20.34
N PHE A 124 -0.75 11.67 -20.88
CA PHE A 124 -0.44 11.85 -22.30
C PHE A 124 1.05 11.74 -22.64
N LEU A 125 1.89 11.30 -21.68
CA LEU A 125 3.29 10.99 -21.95
C LEU A 125 3.42 9.96 -23.06
N LYS A 126 4.37 10.17 -23.98
CA LYS A 126 4.66 9.21 -25.06
C LYS A 126 5.00 7.80 -24.54
N SER A 127 5.60 7.70 -23.36
CA SER A 127 5.94 6.44 -22.70
C SER A 127 4.73 5.55 -22.39
N TYR A 128 3.52 6.13 -22.27
CA TYR A 128 2.28 5.38 -22.06
C TYR A 128 1.66 4.85 -23.35
N ASN A 129 2.24 5.17 -24.52
CA ASN A 129 1.84 4.64 -25.83
C ASN A 129 0.30 4.72 -26.07
N GLY A 130 -0.29 5.87 -25.75
CA GLY A 130 -1.71 6.14 -25.96
C GLY A 130 -2.69 5.45 -25.00
N SER A 131 -2.21 4.80 -23.93
CA SER A 131 -3.05 4.01 -23.00
C SER A 131 -4.20 4.80 -22.37
N TYR A 132 -4.01 6.10 -22.12
CA TYR A 132 -4.97 6.94 -21.41
C TYR A 132 -5.63 8.02 -22.29
N GLU A 133 -5.15 8.24 -23.52
CA GLU A 133 -5.58 9.36 -24.37
C GLU A 133 -7.09 9.42 -24.61
N ARG A 134 -7.73 8.26 -24.80
CA ARG A 134 -9.17 8.16 -25.09
C ARG A 134 -10.07 8.15 -23.85
N ILE A 135 -9.50 8.03 -22.66
CA ILE A 135 -10.25 7.84 -21.41
C ILE A 135 -10.09 9.01 -20.43
N THR A 136 -9.03 9.82 -20.53
CA THR A 136 -8.81 10.94 -19.61
C THR A 136 -9.92 12.00 -19.71
N PHE A 137 -10.23 12.50 -20.91
CA PHE A 137 -11.23 13.56 -21.07
C PHE A 137 -12.66 13.12 -20.64
N PRO A 138 -13.18 11.95 -21.05
CA PRO A 138 -14.48 11.49 -20.56
C PRO A 138 -14.52 11.29 -19.04
N ALA A 139 -13.41 10.87 -18.42
CA ALA A 139 -13.31 10.80 -16.96
C ALA A 139 -13.39 12.19 -16.32
N MET A 140 -12.72 13.20 -16.89
CA MET A 140 -12.83 14.59 -16.42
C MET A 140 -14.27 15.11 -16.45
N GLU A 141 -14.97 14.89 -17.57
CA GLU A 141 -16.36 15.29 -17.69
C GLU A 141 -17.27 14.61 -16.67
N ASN A 142 -17.13 13.29 -16.49
CA ASN A 142 -17.97 12.54 -15.56
C ASN A 142 -17.72 12.97 -14.10
N VAL A 143 -16.46 13.18 -13.72
CA VAL A 143 -16.09 13.64 -12.37
C VAL A 143 -16.62 15.06 -12.12
N GLN A 144 -16.51 15.98 -13.08
CA GLN A 144 -17.06 17.33 -12.92
C GLN A 144 -18.58 17.31 -12.79
N LYS A 145 -19.28 16.52 -13.62
CA LYS A 145 -20.73 16.34 -13.53
C LYS A 145 -21.15 15.78 -12.17
N ALA A 146 -20.39 14.83 -11.63
CA ALA A 146 -20.63 14.29 -10.29
C ALA A 146 -20.41 15.33 -9.17
N ILE A 147 -19.37 16.17 -9.28
CA ILE A 147 -19.11 17.29 -8.35
C ILE A 147 -20.24 18.34 -8.42
N ASP A 148 -20.70 18.66 -9.62
CA ASP A 148 -21.81 19.59 -9.85
C ASP A 148 -23.11 19.03 -9.23
N LYS A 149 -23.41 17.75 -9.46
CA LYS A 149 -24.56 17.03 -8.87
C LYS A 149 -24.50 17.00 -7.34
N ALA A 150 -23.31 16.90 -6.76
CA ALA A 150 -23.10 16.94 -5.32
C ALA A 150 -23.22 18.36 -4.72
N GLY A 151 -23.43 19.40 -5.55
CA GLY A 151 -23.57 20.79 -5.11
C GLY A 151 -22.26 21.51 -4.82
N PHE A 152 -21.12 20.97 -5.26
CA PHE A 152 -19.79 21.54 -5.02
C PHE A 152 -19.15 22.18 -6.26
N GLY A 153 -19.86 22.22 -7.39
CA GLY A 153 -19.35 22.73 -8.67
C GLY A 153 -18.78 24.15 -8.65
N ASP A 154 -19.29 25.03 -7.79
CA ASP A 154 -18.76 26.39 -7.62
C ASP A 154 -17.47 26.46 -6.79
N LYS A 155 -17.24 25.46 -5.94
CA LYS A 155 -16.10 25.42 -5.01
C LYS A 155 -14.94 24.57 -5.52
N ILE A 156 -15.26 23.49 -6.25
CA ILE A 156 -14.30 22.48 -6.69
C ILE A 156 -14.31 22.39 -8.21
N LYS A 157 -13.13 22.53 -8.82
CA LYS A 157 -12.95 22.42 -10.26
C LYS A 157 -12.09 21.21 -10.62
N VAL A 158 -12.46 20.53 -11.70
CA VAL A 158 -11.68 19.43 -12.27
C VAL A 158 -10.59 19.98 -13.19
N THR A 159 -9.37 19.49 -13.01
CA THR A 159 -8.23 19.72 -13.91
C THR A 159 -7.54 18.39 -14.21
N THR A 160 -6.45 18.40 -14.97
CA THR A 160 -5.60 17.23 -15.24
C THR A 160 -4.15 17.69 -15.29
N ALA A 161 -3.25 16.97 -14.63
CA ALA A 161 -1.83 17.31 -14.62
C ALA A 161 -1.19 16.86 -15.94
N LEU A 162 -0.64 17.82 -16.69
CA LEU A 162 -0.07 17.61 -18.02
C LEU A 162 1.43 17.89 -17.98
N ASN A 163 2.23 16.97 -18.52
CA ASN A 163 3.66 17.18 -18.69
C ASN A 163 3.93 18.13 -19.87
N VAL A 164 5.09 18.80 -19.89
CA VAL A 164 5.54 19.62 -21.03
C VAL A 164 5.57 18.86 -22.36
N ASP A 165 5.67 17.52 -22.36
CA ASP A 165 5.60 16.65 -23.55
C ASP A 165 4.27 16.77 -24.33
N VAL A 166 3.22 17.41 -23.80
CA VAL A 166 1.96 17.57 -24.56
C VAL A 166 2.00 18.66 -25.63
N TYR A 167 3.04 19.49 -25.64
CA TYR A 167 3.29 20.50 -26.67
C TYR A 167 4.72 20.41 -27.20
N GLU A 168 4.90 20.85 -28.43
CA GLU A 168 6.16 20.80 -29.15
C GLU A 168 6.45 22.14 -29.84
N SER A 169 7.73 22.36 -30.14
CA SER A 169 8.20 23.50 -30.93
C SER A 169 9.20 22.98 -31.97
N GLY A 170 8.84 23.06 -33.25
CA GLY A 170 9.67 22.52 -34.33
C GLY A 170 10.98 23.29 -34.54
N SER A 171 10.97 24.58 -34.18
CA SER A 171 12.13 25.48 -34.27
C SER A 171 12.92 25.63 -32.96
N ASN A 172 12.54 24.91 -31.90
CA ASN A 172 13.03 25.11 -30.52
C ASN A 172 12.82 26.55 -29.98
N LYS A 173 11.90 27.30 -30.58
CA LYS A 173 11.50 28.65 -30.15
C LYS A 173 10.09 28.64 -29.54
N PRO A 174 9.85 29.31 -28.40
CA PRO A 174 8.53 29.30 -27.76
C PRO A 174 7.37 29.70 -28.68
N SER A 175 7.59 30.62 -29.61
CA SER A 175 6.57 31.17 -30.51
C SER A 175 6.06 30.22 -31.58
N ASP A 176 6.76 29.12 -31.78
CA ASP A 176 6.34 28.01 -32.62
C ASP A 176 5.57 26.93 -31.83
N GLY A 177 5.43 27.08 -30.51
CA GLY A 177 4.69 26.16 -29.64
C GLY A 177 3.32 25.77 -30.19
N ALA A 178 3.05 24.47 -30.24
CA ALA A 178 1.73 23.90 -30.56
C ALA A 178 1.54 22.59 -29.77
N PHE A 179 0.29 22.24 -29.45
CA PHE A 179 -0.01 20.90 -28.95
C PHE A 179 0.39 19.84 -29.98
N ARG A 180 0.91 18.70 -29.51
CA ARG A 180 1.35 17.64 -30.43
C ARG A 180 0.19 17.14 -31.29
N LYS A 181 0.50 16.77 -32.54
CA LYS A 181 -0.50 16.39 -33.54
C LYS A 181 -1.27 15.11 -33.17
N ASP A 182 -0.63 14.15 -32.53
CA ASP A 182 -1.21 12.86 -32.12
C ASP A 182 -2.34 13.01 -31.09
N ILE A 183 -2.24 14.02 -30.21
CA ILE A 183 -3.21 14.28 -29.13
C ILE A 183 -3.97 15.61 -29.31
N TYR A 184 -3.85 16.26 -30.47
CA TYR A 184 -4.38 17.60 -30.69
C TYR A 184 -5.90 17.69 -30.42
N ASP A 185 -6.68 16.73 -30.92
CA ASP A 185 -8.14 16.74 -30.80
C ASP A 185 -8.60 16.59 -29.34
N VAL A 186 -7.95 15.73 -28.57
CA VAL A 186 -8.27 15.54 -27.14
C VAL A 186 -7.76 16.71 -26.30
N MET A 187 -6.60 17.28 -26.61
CA MET A 187 -6.12 18.51 -25.97
C MET A 187 -7.06 19.68 -26.22
N LYS A 188 -7.61 19.80 -27.45
CA LYS A 188 -8.64 20.78 -27.77
C LYS A 188 -9.87 20.61 -26.89
N GLN A 189 -10.36 19.38 -26.72
CA GLN A 189 -11.51 19.10 -25.84
C GLN A 189 -11.20 19.48 -24.38
N ILE A 190 -10.02 19.12 -23.88
CA ILE A 190 -9.58 19.44 -22.51
C ILE A 190 -9.48 20.96 -22.31
N VAL A 191 -8.81 21.69 -23.20
CA VAL A 191 -8.65 23.14 -23.06
C VAL A 191 -10.00 23.86 -23.15
N ASN A 192 -10.88 23.45 -24.06
CA ASN A 192 -12.25 24.00 -24.13
C ASN A 192 -13.01 23.79 -22.82
N PHE A 193 -12.93 22.60 -22.25
CA PHE A 193 -13.55 22.26 -20.97
C PHE A 193 -12.97 23.09 -19.81
N LEU A 194 -11.65 23.24 -19.75
CA LEU A 194 -10.98 24.04 -18.72
C LEU A 194 -11.41 25.51 -18.80
N ASP A 195 -11.50 26.08 -20.01
CA ASP A 195 -11.97 27.46 -20.19
C ASP A 195 -13.45 27.62 -19.82
N GLU A 196 -14.32 26.69 -20.24
CA GLU A 196 -15.75 26.69 -19.91
C GLU A 196 -15.97 26.63 -18.40
N LYS A 197 -15.25 25.72 -17.70
CA LYS A 197 -15.40 25.51 -16.26
C LYS A 197 -14.58 26.48 -15.41
N LYS A 198 -13.80 27.38 -16.04
CA LYS A 198 -12.86 28.30 -15.38
C LYS A 198 -11.88 27.55 -14.46
N SER A 199 -11.41 26.40 -14.95
CA SER A 199 -10.43 25.55 -14.30
C SER A 199 -9.04 25.83 -14.88
N PRO A 200 -7.97 25.77 -14.07
CA PRO A 200 -6.63 26.02 -14.58
C PRO A 200 -6.12 24.86 -15.44
N PHE A 201 -5.32 25.19 -16.46
CA PHE A 201 -4.41 24.27 -17.12
C PHE A 201 -3.25 23.97 -16.17
N LEU A 202 -3.17 22.73 -15.70
CA LEU A 202 -2.17 22.29 -14.74
C LEU A 202 -0.98 21.67 -15.48
N VAL A 203 0.15 22.37 -15.50
CA VAL A 203 1.36 21.94 -16.25
C VAL A 203 2.51 21.60 -15.31
N ASN A 204 3.15 20.46 -15.53
CA ASN A 204 4.33 20.01 -14.79
C ASN A 204 5.58 20.40 -15.59
N ILE A 205 6.47 21.21 -14.99
CA ILE A 205 7.68 21.73 -15.65
C ILE A 205 8.92 21.38 -14.83
N TYR A 206 9.80 20.58 -15.43
CA TYR A 206 11.00 20.07 -14.79
C TYR A 206 12.28 20.42 -15.56
N PRO A 207 12.91 21.58 -15.31
CA PRO A 207 14.15 21.97 -15.99
C PRO A 207 15.29 20.96 -15.82
N PHE A 208 15.33 20.24 -14.70
CA PHE A 208 16.27 19.15 -14.45
C PHE A 208 16.22 18.06 -15.55
N LEU A 209 15.04 17.72 -16.06
CA LEU A 209 14.90 16.66 -17.06
C LEU A 209 15.59 17.02 -18.38
N SER A 210 15.67 18.30 -18.74
CA SER A 210 16.42 18.74 -19.93
C SER A 210 17.92 18.51 -19.81
N LEU A 211 18.49 18.66 -18.60
CA LEU A 211 19.90 18.31 -18.34
C LEU A 211 20.13 16.81 -18.36
N TYR A 212 19.18 16.04 -17.82
CA TYR A 212 19.25 14.60 -17.80
C TYR A 212 19.15 13.99 -19.21
N GLN A 213 18.30 14.55 -20.07
CA GLN A 213 18.05 14.03 -21.43
C GLN A 213 19.07 14.50 -22.47
N ASN A 214 19.76 15.61 -22.24
CA ASN A 214 20.71 16.19 -23.19
C ASN A 214 21.94 16.76 -22.47
N GLU A 215 23.09 16.11 -22.62
CA GLU A 215 24.36 16.55 -22.01
C GLU A 215 24.86 17.90 -22.54
N ASP A 216 24.47 18.28 -23.77
CA ASP A 216 24.83 19.57 -24.38
C ASP A 216 23.87 20.70 -23.96
N PHE A 217 22.84 20.40 -23.16
CA PHE A 217 21.92 21.43 -22.69
C PHE A 217 22.65 22.46 -21.82
N PRO A 218 22.49 23.78 -22.07
CA PRO A 218 23.18 24.81 -21.29
C PRO A 218 22.77 24.77 -19.82
N LYS A 219 23.66 24.28 -18.95
CA LYS A 219 23.36 24.05 -17.52
C LYS A 219 22.76 25.26 -16.82
N ASP A 220 23.33 26.44 -17.04
CA ASP A 220 22.84 27.67 -16.41
C ASP A 220 21.45 28.09 -16.87
N TYR A 221 21.00 27.64 -18.05
CA TYR A 221 19.65 27.92 -18.55
C TYR A 221 18.56 27.16 -17.79
N ALA A 222 18.91 26.13 -17.03
CA ALA A 222 17.97 25.44 -16.13
C ALA A 222 17.72 26.20 -14.81
N PHE A 223 18.52 27.25 -14.53
CA PHE A 223 18.45 28.04 -13.29
C PHE A 223 17.93 29.48 -13.55
N PHE A 224 17.79 30.26 -12.49
CA PHE A 224 17.19 31.61 -12.51
C PHE A 224 18.13 32.73 -12.06
N ASP A 225 19.43 32.47 -11.98
CA ASP A 225 20.43 33.42 -11.49
C ASP A 225 20.97 34.39 -12.55
N GLY A 226 20.53 34.24 -13.80
CA GLY A 226 20.86 35.17 -14.89
C GLY A 226 22.24 34.94 -15.50
N HIS A 227 22.89 33.81 -15.21
CA HIS A 227 24.17 33.45 -15.84
C HIS A 227 24.03 32.85 -17.24
N SER A 228 22.83 32.40 -17.62
CA SER A 228 22.59 31.83 -18.94
C SER A 228 22.60 32.87 -20.06
N LYS A 229 23.00 32.46 -21.26
CA LYS A 229 22.78 33.26 -22.47
C LYS A 229 21.27 33.40 -22.74
N THR A 230 20.85 34.61 -23.11
CA THR A 230 19.47 34.88 -23.50
C THR A 230 19.11 34.15 -24.80
N THR A 231 17.96 33.51 -24.82
CA THR A 231 17.34 33.01 -26.05
C THR A 231 16.29 34.02 -26.50
N ASP A 232 16.48 34.60 -27.69
CA ASP A 232 15.57 35.58 -28.26
C ASP A 232 14.57 34.93 -29.20
N ASP A 233 13.30 35.26 -29.01
CA ASP A 233 12.23 34.79 -29.89
C ASP A 233 11.15 35.85 -30.07
N LYS A 234 11.07 36.37 -31.31
CA LYS A 234 10.28 37.55 -31.67
C LYS A 234 10.64 38.74 -30.76
N ASN A 235 9.69 39.21 -29.95
CA ASN A 235 9.85 40.34 -29.04
C ASN A 235 10.05 39.90 -27.58
N ALA A 236 10.32 38.61 -27.33
CA ALA A 236 10.53 38.05 -26.00
C ALA A 236 11.97 37.58 -25.83
N HIS A 237 12.51 37.84 -24.63
CA HIS A 237 13.88 37.52 -24.23
C HIS A 237 13.83 36.53 -23.06
N TYR A 238 14.32 35.32 -23.26
CA TYR A 238 14.28 34.26 -22.26
C TYR A 238 15.65 34.04 -21.63
N THR A 239 15.74 34.23 -20.32
CA THR A 239 16.96 34.03 -19.53
C THR A 239 16.92 32.74 -18.72
N ASN A 240 15.92 31.88 -18.93
CA ASN A 240 15.79 30.58 -18.28
C ASN A 240 14.80 29.72 -19.07
N MET A 241 14.98 28.40 -18.97
CA MET A 241 14.16 27.40 -19.64
C MET A 241 12.70 27.39 -19.16
N PHE A 242 12.47 27.67 -17.88
CA PHE A 242 11.12 27.69 -17.32
C PHE A 242 10.23 28.72 -18.03
N ASP A 243 10.71 29.95 -18.22
CA ASP A 243 9.96 31.00 -18.92
C ASP A 243 9.74 30.65 -20.39
N ALA A 244 10.75 30.11 -21.06
CA ALA A 244 10.63 29.68 -22.45
C ALA A 244 9.59 28.57 -22.61
N ASN A 245 9.60 27.59 -21.70
CA ASN A 245 8.68 26.47 -21.73
C ASN A 245 7.23 26.91 -21.41
N LEU A 246 7.06 27.75 -20.39
CA LEU A 246 5.75 28.32 -20.06
C LEU A 246 5.17 29.13 -21.22
N ASP A 247 5.98 29.97 -21.86
CA ASP A 247 5.52 30.76 -23.01
C ASP A 247 5.27 29.91 -24.26
N THR A 248 5.90 28.73 -24.38
CA THR A 248 5.55 27.74 -25.40
C THR A 248 4.11 27.22 -25.20
N LEU A 249 3.71 26.97 -23.96
CA LEU A 249 2.32 26.62 -23.63
C LEU A 249 1.38 27.80 -23.91
N VAL A 250 1.75 29.03 -23.55
CA VAL A 250 0.95 30.23 -23.82
C VAL A 250 0.69 30.39 -25.32
N TRP A 251 1.71 30.19 -26.16
CA TRP A 251 1.54 30.18 -27.61
C TRP A 251 0.64 29.05 -28.10
N SER A 252 0.79 27.85 -27.54
CA SER A 252 -0.05 26.69 -27.88
C SER A 252 -1.53 26.96 -27.59
N LEU A 253 -1.84 27.52 -26.41
CA LEU A 253 -3.20 27.92 -26.02
C LEU A 253 -3.74 29.05 -26.90
N LYS A 254 -2.90 30.04 -27.24
CA LYS A 254 -3.28 31.15 -28.13
C LYS A 254 -3.62 30.65 -29.54
N LYS A 255 -2.83 29.75 -30.11
CA LYS A 255 -3.10 29.15 -31.43
C LYS A 255 -4.37 28.32 -31.44
N LEU A 256 -4.70 27.68 -30.31
CA LEU A 256 -5.93 26.92 -30.13
C LEU A 256 -7.18 27.81 -29.96
N GLY A 257 -7.01 29.11 -29.69
CA GLY A 257 -8.10 30.08 -29.51
C GLY A 257 -8.46 30.37 -28.05
N HIS A 258 -7.68 29.89 -27.08
CA HIS A 258 -7.96 30.00 -25.65
C HIS A 258 -6.84 30.72 -24.86
N PRO A 259 -6.49 31.99 -25.21
CA PRO A 259 -5.36 32.70 -24.59
C PRO A 259 -5.57 33.07 -23.11
N ASN A 260 -6.82 33.02 -22.62
CA ASN A 260 -7.18 33.47 -21.27
C ASN A 260 -7.34 32.32 -20.25
N VAL A 261 -7.06 31.08 -20.66
CA VAL A 261 -7.08 29.95 -19.73
C VAL A 261 -6.01 30.16 -18.67
N SER A 262 -6.41 30.08 -17.40
CA SER A 262 -5.49 30.21 -16.27
C SER A 262 -4.48 29.06 -16.29
N ILE A 263 -3.21 29.34 -16.01
CA ILE A 263 -2.15 28.33 -15.94
C ILE A 263 -1.72 28.18 -14.48
N THR A 264 -1.56 26.95 -14.02
CA THR A 264 -0.98 26.63 -12.71
C THR A 264 0.16 25.64 -12.92
N ILE A 265 1.31 25.89 -12.29
CA ILE A 265 2.42 24.95 -12.33
C ILE A 265 2.11 23.82 -11.35
N GLY A 266 1.77 22.65 -11.86
CA GLY A 266 1.33 21.49 -11.07
C GLY A 266 2.48 20.80 -10.36
N GLU A 267 3.66 20.80 -10.96
CA GLU A 267 4.88 20.22 -10.40
C GLU A 267 6.08 21.00 -10.92
N ILE A 268 6.99 21.35 -10.01
CA ILE A 268 8.29 21.93 -10.32
C ILE A 268 9.27 21.62 -9.20
N GLY A 269 10.46 21.15 -9.53
CA GLY A 269 11.44 20.79 -8.51
C GLY A 269 12.81 20.49 -9.06
N TRP A 270 13.68 20.06 -8.15
CA TRP A 270 15.02 19.59 -8.46
C TRP A 270 15.41 18.46 -7.49
N PRO A 271 15.84 17.28 -7.98
CA PRO A 271 16.20 16.15 -7.14
C PRO A 271 17.57 16.35 -6.47
N THR A 272 17.77 15.77 -5.29
CA THR A 272 18.99 16.00 -4.50
C THR A 272 19.99 14.85 -4.53
N ASP A 273 19.66 13.73 -5.18
CA ASP A 273 20.53 12.56 -5.32
C ASP A 273 20.08 11.70 -6.52
N GLY A 274 20.82 10.65 -6.85
CA GLY A 274 20.47 9.70 -7.92
C GLY A 274 20.95 10.12 -9.33
N HIS A 275 21.69 11.23 -9.45
CA HIS A 275 22.38 11.67 -10.66
C HIS A 275 23.46 12.73 -10.32
N LYS A 276 24.51 12.89 -11.15
CA LYS A 276 25.59 13.89 -10.95
C LYS A 276 25.08 15.33 -10.74
N ASP A 277 24.00 15.70 -11.45
CA ASP A 277 23.38 17.03 -11.35
C ASP A 277 22.21 17.09 -10.34
N ALA A 278 21.79 15.94 -9.82
CA ALA A 278 20.82 15.83 -8.73
C ALA A 278 21.59 15.88 -7.41
N ASN A 279 21.82 17.08 -6.88
CA ASN A 279 22.56 17.28 -5.64
C ASN A 279 22.00 18.48 -4.87
N ILE A 280 22.29 18.53 -3.57
CA ILE A 280 21.82 19.58 -2.66
C ILE A 280 22.19 20.99 -3.15
N ASN A 281 23.38 21.19 -3.71
CA ASN A 281 23.84 22.50 -4.16
C ASN A 281 23.00 23.02 -5.33
N ASN A 282 22.75 22.18 -6.34
CA ASN A 282 21.90 22.53 -7.46
C ASN A 282 20.44 22.70 -7.03
N ALA A 283 19.92 21.84 -6.14
CA ALA A 283 18.56 21.98 -5.63
C ALA A 283 18.38 23.33 -4.90
N LYS A 284 19.32 23.69 -4.02
CA LYS A 284 19.34 24.99 -3.34
C LYS A 284 19.37 26.15 -4.34
N ARG A 285 20.29 26.11 -5.31
CA ARG A 285 20.41 27.12 -6.38
C ARG A 285 19.09 27.29 -7.14
N PHE A 286 18.45 26.18 -7.50
CA PHE A 286 17.19 26.16 -8.24
C PHE A 286 16.04 26.78 -7.43
N TYR A 287 15.79 26.29 -6.22
CA TYR A 287 14.67 26.76 -5.39
C TYR A 287 14.84 28.22 -4.96
N GLN A 288 16.05 28.67 -4.65
CA GLN A 288 16.32 30.08 -4.33
C GLN A 288 15.97 30.99 -5.51
N GLY A 289 16.40 30.62 -6.72
CA GLY A 289 16.09 31.36 -7.93
C GLY A 289 14.59 31.35 -8.27
N PHE A 290 13.96 30.18 -8.21
CA PHE A 290 12.55 30.01 -8.52
C PHE A 290 11.64 30.76 -7.55
N LEU A 291 11.87 30.63 -6.24
CA LEU A 291 11.05 31.29 -5.22
C LEU A 291 11.19 32.82 -5.29
N LYS A 292 12.40 33.33 -5.56
CA LYS A 292 12.62 34.76 -5.82
C LYS A 292 11.85 35.23 -7.06
N LYS A 293 11.80 34.41 -8.11
CA LYS A 293 11.00 34.70 -9.31
C LYS A 293 9.51 34.77 -8.98
N ILE A 294 8.95 33.79 -8.26
CA ILE A 294 7.53 33.79 -7.88
C ILE A 294 7.22 34.99 -6.98
N GLN A 295 8.10 35.32 -6.02
CA GLN A 295 7.97 36.50 -5.16
C GLN A 295 7.94 37.81 -5.94
N SER A 296 8.66 37.90 -7.06
CA SER A 296 8.68 39.10 -7.91
C SER A 296 7.34 39.40 -8.59
N LYS A 297 6.44 38.40 -8.68
CA LYS A 297 5.14 38.49 -9.35
C LYS A 297 5.19 38.98 -10.81
N LYS A 298 6.36 38.90 -11.45
CA LYS A 298 6.55 39.35 -12.84
C LYS A 298 5.94 38.39 -13.87
N GLY A 299 5.90 37.09 -13.57
CA GLY A 299 5.47 36.09 -14.55
C GLY A 299 6.55 35.76 -15.57
N SER A 300 6.14 35.29 -16.75
CA SER A 300 6.98 35.14 -17.95
C SER A 300 6.69 36.27 -18.96
N PRO A 301 7.49 36.46 -20.02
CA PRO A 301 7.27 37.50 -21.02
C PRO A 301 5.86 37.54 -21.63
N LEU A 302 5.23 36.39 -21.90
CA LEU A 302 3.88 36.31 -22.47
C LEU A 302 2.79 35.93 -21.47
N HIS A 303 3.16 35.58 -20.24
CA HIS A 303 2.24 35.39 -19.13
C HIS A 303 2.66 36.24 -17.92
N PRO A 304 2.51 37.58 -18.02
CA PRO A 304 2.90 38.48 -16.93
C PRO A 304 1.94 38.37 -15.75
N GLY A 305 2.48 38.47 -14.53
CA GLY A 305 1.72 38.49 -13.29
C GLY A 305 2.04 37.34 -12.33
N PRO A 306 1.30 37.26 -11.20
CA PRO A 306 1.49 36.22 -10.20
C PRO A 306 1.02 34.85 -10.73
N MET A 307 1.77 33.80 -10.41
CA MET A 307 1.48 32.43 -10.82
C MET A 307 1.42 31.51 -9.60
N ASN A 308 0.51 30.54 -9.63
CA ASN A 308 0.47 29.47 -8.64
C ASN A 308 1.42 28.34 -9.06
N ALA A 309 2.17 27.80 -8.12
CA ALA A 309 3.07 26.68 -8.36
C ALA A 309 3.09 25.71 -7.19
N TYR A 310 3.20 24.41 -7.50
CA TYR A 310 3.38 23.36 -6.49
C TYR A 310 4.78 22.76 -6.61
N LEU A 311 5.56 22.88 -5.56
CA LEU A 311 6.92 22.33 -5.51
C LEU A 311 6.85 20.79 -5.51
N PHE A 312 7.73 20.13 -6.23
CA PHE A 312 7.82 18.66 -6.27
C PHE A 312 9.15 18.22 -5.64
N SER A 313 9.15 17.58 -4.47
CA SER A 313 7.99 17.20 -3.61
C SER A 313 8.28 17.41 -2.11
N LEU A 314 7.32 17.08 -1.25
CA LEU A 314 7.44 17.22 0.20
C LEU A 314 8.47 16.23 0.77
N PHE A 315 8.38 14.95 0.43
CA PHE A 315 9.23 13.89 0.96
C PHE A 315 9.90 13.09 -0.15
N ASP A 316 11.05 12.50 0.15
CA ASP A 316 11.64 11.44 -0.69
C ASP A 316 10.76 10.19 -0.67
N GLU A 317 10.66 9.51 -1.82
CA GLU A 317 9.68 8.44 -2.08
C GLU A 317 10.39 7.15 -2.51
N ASN A 318 10.87 6.38 -1.53
CA ASN A 318 11.73 5.21 -1.76
C ASN A 318 11.05 4.02 -2.49
N MET A 319 9.71 4.02 -2.62
CA MET A 319 8.96 3.02 -3.39
C MET A 319 8.55 3.52 -4.78
N LYS A 320 8.91 4.76 -5.13
CA LYS A 320 8.66 5.31 -6.47
C LYS A 320 9.49 4.55 -7.51
N SER A 321 8.92 4.40 -8.71
CA SER A 321 9.64 3.85 -9.86
C SER A 321 10.90 4.68 -10.12
N ILE A 322 12.01 4.00 -10.43
CA ILE A 322 13.27 4.65 -10.82
C ILE A 322 13.33 5.01 -12.32
N ALA A 323 12.22 4.88 -13.04
CA ALA A 323 12.15 5.28 -14.44
C ALA A 323 11.74 6.77 -14.55
N PRO A 324 12.48 7.60 -15.30
CA PRO A 324 13.56 7.22 -16.22
C PRO A 324 14.95 7.09 -15.56
N GLY A 325 15.15 7.64 -14.36
CA GLY A 325 16.43 7.51 -13.64
C GLY A 325 16.29 7.44 -12.12
N ASN A 326 17.38 7.04 -11.47
CA ASN A 326 17.49 6.87 -10.02
C ASN A 326 17.07 8.11 -9.20
N PHE A 327 17.18 9.30 -9.77
CA PHE A 327 16.77 10.57 -9.14
C PHE A 327 15.28 10.63 -8.77
N GLU A 328 14.43 9.77 -9.35
CA GLU A 328 12.98 9.75 -9.11
C GLU A 328 12.58 9.57 -7.64
N ARG A 329 13.47 9.02 -6.81
CA ARG A 329 13.21 8.80 -5.38
C ARG A 329 13.65 9.98 -4.51
N HIS A 330 14.29 11.01 -5.09
CA HIS A 330 15.05 12.04 -4.37
C HIS A 330 14.56 13.48 -4.59
N TRP A 331 13.30 13.65 -4.97
CA TRP A 331 12.68 14.96 -5.21
C TRP A 331 12.28 15.71 -3.93
N GLY A 332 12.31 15.04 -2.78
CA GLY A 332 11.86 15.61 -1.52
C GLY A 332 12.70 16.82 -1.09
N ILE A 333 12.03 17.90 -0.69
CA ILE A 333 12.63 18.99 0.08
C ILE A 333 12.99 18.50 1.49
N PHE A 334 12.21 17.56 2.02
CA PHE A 334 12.50 16.82 3.23
C PHE A 334 12.82 15.36 2.88
N GLY A 335 13.60 14.69 3.74
CA GLY A 335 13.80 13.25 3.65
C GLY A 335 12.52 12.47 3.97
N TYR A 336 12.54 11.14 3.83
CA TYR A 336 11.38 10.27 4.14
C TYR A 336 10.84 10.44 5.57
N ASP A 337 11.68 10.91 6.49
CA ASP A 337 11.37 11.15 7.91
C ASP A 337 10.96 12.60 8.21
N GLY A 338 10.87 13.45 7.19
CA GLY A 338 10.54 14.86 7.35
C GLY A 338 11.69 15.73 7.88
N LYS A 339 12.94 15.25 7.87
CA LYS A 339 14.11 16.11 8.13
C LYS A 339 14.43 16.99 6.93
N PRO A 340 14.78 18.27 7.15
CA PRO A 340 15.13 19.18 6.07
C PRO A 340 16.45 18.77 5.42
N LYS A 341 16.51 18.72 4.08
CA LYS A 341 17.72 18.32 3.34
C LYS A 341 18.63 19.48 3.01
N PHE A 342 18.08 20.67 2.81
CA PHE A 342 18.83 21.87 2.43
C PHE A 342 18.08 23.16 2.82
N PRO A 343 18.79 24.29 2.95
CA PRO A 343 18.14 25.57 3.19
C PRO A 343 17.21 26.00 2.05
N ILE A 344 15.98 26.34 2.38
CA ILE A 344 14.96 26.81 1.44
C ILE A 344 14.07 27.83 2.15
N ASP A 345 13.88 28.99 1.51
CA ASP A 345 13.05 30.07 2.01
C ASP A 345 11.75 30.15 1.21
N PHE A 346 10.69 29.53 1.72
CA PHE A 346 9.37 29.51 1.09
C PHE A 346 8.73 30.90 0.94
N SER A 347 9.23 31.92 1.64
CA SER A 347 8.76 33.31 1.48
C SER A 347 9.33 34.00 0.24
N GLY A 348 10.39 33.43 -0.37
CA GLY A 348 11.07 33.99 -1.54
C GLY A 348 11.86 35.27 -1.26
N GLN A 349 12.15 35.59 0.00
CA GLN A 349 12.95 36.74 0.41
C GLN A 349 14.46 36.51 0.26
N GLY A 350 14.87 35.27 -0.02
CA GLY A 350 16.26 34.89 -0.27
C GLY A 350 17.04 34.57 1.00
N GLN A 351 16.35 34.17 2.07
CA GLN A 351 16.99 33.76 3.33
C GLN A 351 17.66 32.39 3.19
N ASP A 352 18.85 32.22 3.76
CA ASP A 352 19.55 30.93 3.79
C ASP A 352 19.24 30.19 5.10
N LYS A 353 18.04 29.64 5.21
CA LYS A 353 17.54 29.00 6.44
C LYS A 353 17.01 27.60 6.17
N LEU A 354 17.33 26.65 7.04
CA LEU A 354 16.71 25.32 7.03
C LEU A 354 15.23 25.43 7.43
N PRO A 355 14.32 24.77 6.69
CA PRO A 355 12.91 24.72 7.09
C PRO A 355 12.74 23.92 8.38
N ILE A 356 11.61 24.12 9.05
CA ILE A 356 11.29 23.41 10.28
C ILE A 356 11.03 21.95 9.92
N GLY A 357 11.81 21.03 10.49
CA GLY A 357 11.65 19.59 10.29
C GLY A 357 10.46 19.00 11.05
N ALA A 358 10.05 17.80 10.67
CA ALA A 358 8.92 17.10 11.27
C ALA A 358 9.17 16.80 12.76
N LYS A 359 8.13 16.97 13.59
CA LYS A 359 8.15 16.74 15.04
C LYS A 359 7.35 15.49 15.38
N GLY A 360 7.80 14.73 16.39
CA GLY A 360 7.10 13.54 16.86
C GLY A 360 7.26 12.31 15.95
N VAL A 361 8.27 12.30 15.09
CA VAL A 361 8.63 11.16 14.26
C VAL A 361 9.28 10.08 15.12
N ILE A 362 8.79 8.85 15.01
CA ILE A 362 9.29 7.70 15.78
C ILE A 362 10.10 6.84 14.83
N TYR A 363 11.35 6.56 15.20
CA TYR A 363 12.27 5.71 14.45
C TYR A 363 12.24 4.27 14.97
N GLN A 364 12.61 3.34 14.12
CA GLN A 364 12.99 1.99 14.55
C GLN A 364 14.26 2.04 15.41
N GLU A 365 14.67 0.89 15.95
CA GLU A 365 15.85 0.80 16.80
C GLU A 365 17.13 1.16 16.01
N ARG A 366 18.16 1.65 16.72
CA ARG A 366 19.45 2.02 16.10
C ARG A 366 20.27 0.77 15.76
N LYS A 367 19.81 0.04 14.76
CA LYS A 367 20.40 -1.18 14.21
C LYS A 367 20.62 -1.01 12.72
N TRP A 368 21.74 -1.51 12.24
CA TRP A 368 22.08 -1.53 10.82
C TRP A 368 22.50 -2.93 10.41
N CYS A 369 22.21 -3.29 9.17
CA CYS A 369 22.70 -4.53 8.57
C CYS A 369 23.91 -4.23 7.70
N VAL A 370 25.06 -4.83 8.01
CA VAL A 370 26.32 -4.58 7.29
C VAL A 370 26.98 -5.88 6.85
N LEU A 371 27.89 -5.80 5.87
CA LEU A 371 28.66 -6.95 5.40
C LEU A 371 29.57 -7.47 6.52
N GLU A 372 29.55 -8.78 6.76
CA GLU A 372 30.42 -9.45 7.73
C GLU A 372 31.88 -9.47 7.25
N ARG A 373 32.85 -9.27 8.16
CA ARG A 373 34.26 -9.06 7.79
C ARG A 373 34.90 -10.24 7.07
N ASN A 374 34.46 -11.45 7.39
CA ASN A 374 34.99 -12.70 6.85
C ASN A 374 34.00 -13.38 5.87
N ALA A 375 33.08 -12.63 5.28
CA ALA A 375 32.05 -13.14 4.39
C ALA A 375 32.64 -13.78 3.11
N ASN A 376 32.01 -14.87 2.65
CA ASN A 376 32.38 -15.53 1.39
C ASN A 376 31.91 -14.69 0.20
N LYS A 377 32.85 -14.01 -0.48
CA LYS A 377 32.54 -13.08 -1.57
C LYS A 377 31.90 -13.71 -2.81
N ASN A 378 31.88 -15.04 -2.95
CA ASN A 378 31.31 -15.72 -4.12
C ASN A 378 29.81 -15.45 -4.33
N LEU A 379 29.07 -15.16 -3.25
CA LEU A 379 27.63 -14.89 -3.29
C LEU A 379 27.28 -13.39 -3.13
N LEU A 380 28.30 -12.53 -3.02
CA LEU A 380 28.13 -11.13 -2.67
C LEU A 380 27.34 -10.36 -3.73
N SER A 381 27.74 -10.47 -5.01
CA SER A 381 27.10 -9.75 -6.12
C SER A 381 25.60 -10.08 -6.24
N ASN A 382 25.23 -11.37 -6.15
CA ASN A 382 23.83 -11.79 -6.22
C ASN A 382 23.02 -11.27 -5.02
N SER A 383 23.60 -11.29 -3.82
CA SER A 383 22.95 -10.82 -2.60
C SER A 383 22.74 -9.31 -2.60
N VAL A 384 23.73 -8.55 -3.08
CA VAL A 384 23.62 -7.10 -3.29
C VAL A 384 22.55 -6.79 -4.33
N GLY A 385 22.53 -7.52 -5.46
CA GLY A 385 21.50 -7.38 -6.48
C GLY A 385 20.09 -7.63 -5.94
N TYR A 386 19.90 -8.69 -5.13
CA TYR A 386 18.63 -8.97 -4.47
C TYR A 386 18.22 -7.88 -3.48
N ALA A 387 19.15 -7.41 -2.64
CA ALA A 387 18.90 -6.35 -1.68
C ALA A 387 18.48 -5.05 -2.38
N CYS A 388 19.15 -4.69 -3.48
CA CYS A 388 18.81 -3.49 -4.25
C CYS A 388 17.52 -3.62 -5.07
N ALA A 389 17.17 -4.81 -5.54
CA ALA A 389 15.91 -5.06 -6.23
C ALA A 389 14.69 -4.91 -5.29
N ASN A 390 14.88 -5.20 -3.99
CA ASN A 390 13.86 -5.10 -2.94
C ASN A 390 14.14 -3.95 -1.96
N GLY A 391 14.99 -3.01 -2.36
CA GLY A 391 15.56 -1.96 -1.54
C GLY A 391 15.67 -0.64 -2.31
N ASP A 392 16.24 0.37 -1.65
CA ASP A 392 16.56 1.64 -2.31
C ASP A 392 18.07 1.91 -2.36
N CYS A 393 18.74 1.32 -3.36
CA CYS A 393 20.16 1.52 -3.62
C CYS A 393 20.46 2.68 -4.58
N THR A 394 19.50 3.54 -4.87
CA THR A 394 19.66 4.59 -5.91
C THR A 394 20.79 5.57 -5.64
N SER A 395 21.14 5.79 -4.37
CA SER A 395 22.27 6.61 -3.91
C SER A 395 23.66 6.01 -4.16
N LEU A 396 23.77 4.74 -4.53
CA LEU A 396 25.04 4.09 -4.89
C LEU A 396 25.51 4.42 -6.31
N GLY A 397 24.67 5.07 -7.12
CA GLY A 397 24.99 5.37 -8.52
C GLY A 397 26.19 6.29 -8.68
N PRO A 398 26.88 6.28 -9.84
CA PRO A 398 28.00 7.20 -10.09
C PRO A 398 27.58 8.67 -9.92
N GLY A 399 28.38 9.45 -9.18
CA GLY A 399 28.10 10.86 -8.90
C GLY A 399 26.99 11.12 -7.87
N CYS A 400 26.48 10.07 -7.22
CA CYS A 400 25.50 10.14 -6.13
C CYS A 400 26.19 10.22 -4.76
N SER A 401 25.40 10.46 -3.71
CA SER A 401 25.88 10.69 -2.33
C SER A 401 26.71 9.55 -1.73
N CYS A 402 26.48 8.30 -2.15
CA CYS A 402 27.18 7.11 -1.67
C CYS A 402 28.14 6.50 -2.70
N SER A 403 28.47 7.23 -3.76
CA SER A 403 29.31 6.71 -4.86
C SER A 403 30.77 6.45 -4.48
N HIS A 404 31.26 7.02 -3.37
CA HIS A 404 32.63 6.85 -2.87
C HIS A 404 32.84 5.61 -1.99
N LEU A 405 31.78 4.86 -1.70
CA LEU A 405 31.89 3.64 -0.89
C LEU A 405 32.69 2.56 -1.64
N ASP A 406 33.50 1.81 -0.90
CA ASP A 406 34.19 0.63 -1.42
C ASP A 406 33.22 -0.56 -1.57
N GLU A 407 33.72 -1.71 -2.06
CA GLU A 407 32.89 -2.91 -2.25
C GLU A 407 32.13 -3.32 -0.97
N ALA A 408 32.80 -3.23 0.19
CA ALA A 408 32.21 -3.59 1.48
C ALA A 408 31.15 -2.58 1.93
N GLY A 409 31.41 -1.28 1.76
CA GLY A 409 30.48 -0.20 2.03
C GLY A 409 29.24 -0.28 1.14
N ASN A 410 29.42 -0.52 -0.16
CA ASN A 410 28.32 -0.69 -1.12
C ASN A 410 27.41 -1.87 -0.75
N ALA A 411 28.01 -3.02 -0.40
CA ALA A 411 27.24 -4.17 0.04
C ALA A 411 26.50 -3.90 1.35
N SER A 412 27.17 -3.26 2.32
CA SER A 412 26.58 -2.89 3.59
C SER A 412 25.41 -1.92 3.41
N TYR A 413 25.54 -0.94 2.52
CA TYR A 413 24.45 -0.01 2.22
C TYR A 413 23.26 -0.76 1.65
N ALA A 414 23.47 -1.60 0.63
CA ALA A 414 22.41 -2.41 0.02
C ALA A 414 21.68 -3.29 1.05
N PHE A 415 22.43 -4.01 1.89
CA PHE A 415 21.88 -4.84 2.95
C PHE A 415 21.09 -4.03 3.98
N ASN A 416 21.61 -2.86 4.38
CA ASN A 416 20.86 -1.98 5.27
C ASN A 416 19.56 -1.49 4.63
N GLN A 417 19.56 -1.06 3.37
CA GLN A 417 18.33 -0.60 2.71
C GLN A 417 17.24 -1.68 2.71
N TYR A 418 17.61 -2.93 2.40
CA TYR A 418 16.67 -4.05 2.46
C TYR A 418 16.22 -4.34 3.90
N PHE A 419 17.14 -4.38 4.85
CA PHE A 419 16.86 -4.64 6.27
C PHE A 419 15.88 -3.61 6.86
N GLN A 420 16.08 -2.32 6.56
CA GLN A 420 15.24 -1.23 7.07
C GLN A 420 13.85 -1.21 6.42
N ILE A 421 13.73 -1.63 5.15
CA ILE A 421 12.40 -1.80 4.50
C ILE A 421 11.64 -3.00 5.07
N ASN A 422 12.35 -4.02 5.57
CA ASN A 422 11.75 -5.22 6.17
C ASN A 422 11.66 -5.15 7.71
N ASP A 423 11.37 -3.97 8.26
CA ASP A 423 11.11 -3.77 9.69
C ASP A 423 12.22 -4.27 10.64
N GLN A 424 13.48 -4.28 10.17
CA GLN A 424 14.63 -4.79 10.91
C GLN A 424 14.47 -6.26 11.35
N SER A 425 13.75 -7.07 10.55
CA SER A 425 13.68 -8.53 10.73
C SER A 425 15.09 -9.13 10.73
N VAL A 426 15.35 -10.03 11.67
CA VAL A 426 16.66 -10.69 11.79
C VAL A 426 16.96 -11.52 10.54
N GLU A 427 15.94 -12.15 9.98
CA GLU A 427 16.01 -12.92 8.74
C GLU A 427 16.37 -12.04 7.53
N ALA A 428 15.94 -10.77 7.54
CA ALA A 428 16.29 -9.80 6.51
C ALA A 428 17.76 -9.34 6.57
N CYS A 429 18.51 -9.72 7.61
CA CYS A 429 19.95 -9.46 7.74
C CYS A 429 20.80 -10.74 7.83
N ASP A 430 20.36 -11.82 7.18
CA ASP A 430 21.16 -13.05 7.10
C ASP A 430 21.99 -13.11 5.80
N PHE A 431 21.33 -12.96 4.64
CA PHE A 431 21.95 -13.07 3.32
C PHE A 431 22.85 -14.32 3.17
N SER A 432 22.41 -15.48 3.68
CA SER A 432 23.21 -16.72 3.71
C SER A 432 24.50 -16.59 4.53
N GLY A 433 24.44 -15.89 5.66
CA GLY A 433 25.56 -15.61 6.55
C GLY A 433 26.56 -14.56 6.05
N LEU A 434 26.20 -13.76 5.04
CA LEU A 434 27.05 -12.68 4.53
C LEU A 434 26.94 -11.39 5.33
N ALA A 435 25.84 -11.19 6.06
CA ALA A 435 25.56 -9.95 6.76
C ALA A 435 25.44 -10.15 8.27
N THR A 436 25.60 -9.06 9.01
CA THR A 436 25.50 -9.03 10.47
C THR A 436 24.86 -7.73 10.94
N ILE A 437 24.15 -7.80 12.07
CA ILE A 437 23.50 -6.63 12.68
C ILE A 437 24.48 -5.92 13.60
N VAL A 438 24.66 -4.62 13.39
CA VAL A 438 25.51 -3.75 14.21
C VAL A 438 24.71 -2.62 14.84
N MET A 439 25.19 -2.13 15.98
CA MET A 439 24.63 -0.96 16.70
C MET A 439 25.43 0.33 16.46
N ASN A 440 26.59 0.22 15.80
CA ASN A 440 27.43 1.36 15.46
C ASN A 440 26.98 1.87 14.10
N ASP A 441 26.73 3.17 14.02
CA ASP A 441 26.29 3.84 12.80
C ASP A 441 27.38 3.77 11.72
N PRO A 442 27.15 3.08 10.58
CA PRO A 442 28.11 2.95 9.50
C PRO A 442 28.12 4.16 8.55
N SER A 443 27.28 5.18 8.81
CA SER A 443 27.20 6.38 7.97
C SER A 443 28.52 7.13 7.89
N THR A 444 28.78 7.72 6.73
CA THR A 444 29.88 8.67 6.51
C THR A 444 29.33 10.10 6.40
N ARG A 445 30.22 11.09 6.23
CA ARG A 445 29.82 12.49 6.13
C ARG A 445 28.78 12.74 5.03
N ASP A 446 28.99 12.13 3.87
CA ASP A 446 28.21 12.41 2.66
C ASP A 446 27.25 11.27 2.29
N CYS A 447 27.41 10.07 2.89
CA CYS A 447 26.53 8.92 2.69
C CYS A 447 25.92 8.47 4.02
N ILE A 448 24.61 8.63 4.15
CA ILE A 448 23.84 8.29 5.36
C ILE A 448 23.20 6.92 5.20
N PHE A 449 23.41 6.04 6.17
CA PHE A 449 22.70 4.77 6.27
C PHE A 449 21.42 4.97 7.09
N PRO A 450 20.25 5.05 6.44
CA PRO A 450 19.02 5.47 7.11
C PRO A 450 18.54 4.42 8.12
N ILE A 451 17.80 4.89 9.13
CA ILE A 451 16.96 4.07 10.00
C ILE A 451 15.51 4.42 9.69
N THR A 452 14.72 3.45 9.27
CA THR A 452 13.33 3.68 8.87
C THR A 452 12.45 4.14 10.04
N ILE A 453 11.42 4.92 9.72
CA ILE A 453 10.40 5.36 10.68
C ILE A 453 9.34 4.29 10.93
N ILE A 454 8.75 4.29 12.13
CA ILE A 454 7.61 3.42 12.45
C ILE A 454 6.35 4.05 11.89
N SER A 455 5.77 3.47 10.83
CA SER A 455 4.54 3.98 10.25
C SER A 455 3.30 3.59 11.06
N ASN A 456 2.47 4.59 11.41
CA ASN A 456 1.19 4.38 12.10
C ASN A 456 0.12 3.67 11.28
N ALA A 457 0.33 3.47 9.98
CA ALA A 457 -0.48 2.56 9.18
C ALA A 457 -0.46 1.12 9.75
N CYS A 458 0.63 0.72 10.41
CA CYS A 458 0.78 -0.57 11.09
C CYS A 458 0.41 -0.51 12.60
N THR A 459 0.41 0.68 13.21
CA THR A 459 0.31 0.88 14.67
C THR A 459 -1.11 0.80 15.25
N LYS A 460 -2.16 0.52 14.46
CA LYS A 460 -3.45 0.07 15.04
C LYS A 460 -3.32 -1.24 15.84
N ARG A 461 -2.22 -2.00 15.67
CA ARG A 461 -1.94 -3.22 16.45
C ARG A 461 -0.99 -3.03 17.65
N LYS A 462 -0.04 -2.08 17.61
CA LYS A 462 1.00 -1.93 18.65
C LYS A 462 0.72 -0.88 19.72
N GLN A 463 -0.11 0.15 19.46
CA GLN A 463 -0.37 1.21 20.45
C GLN A 463 -1.19 0.73 21.67
N ASN A 464 -1.95 -0.37 21.53
CA ASN A 464 -2.68 -1.00 22.64
C ASN A 464 -1.78 -1.81 23.60
N LEU A 465 -0.51 -2.06 23.26
CA LEU A 465 0.40 -2.82 24.12
C LEU A 465 1.27 -1.93 25.03
N LEU A 466 1.56 -0.69 24.64
CA LEU A 466 2.48 0.18 25.38
C LEU A 466 1.79 1.12 26.40
N LEU A 467 0.47 1.29 26.32
CA LEU A 467 -0.32 2.07 27.29
C LEU A 467 -1.03 1.22 28.35
N ARG A 468 -0.76 -0.10 28.42
CA ARG A 468 -1.48 -1.04 29.29
C ARG A 468 -0.97 -1.11 30.74
N ASN A 469 -0.06 -0.21 31.14
CA ASN A 469 0.51 -0.18 32.50
C ASN A 469 0.08 1.02 33.35
N SER A 470 -1.05 1.67 33.06
CA SER A 470 -1.62 2.63 34.01
C SER A 470 -3.14 2.64 33.98
N PHE A 471 -3.69 2.12 35.07
CA PHE A 471 -5.01 2.33 35.64
C PHE A 471 -6.26 2.25 34.74
N ALA A 472 -7.08 1.26 35.10
CA ALA A 472 -8.49 1.21 34.78
C ALA A 472 -9.22 2.50 35.21
N SER A 473 -9.82 3.19 34.26
CA SER A 473 -11.14 3.80 34.46
C SER A 473 -11.87 3.80 33.13
N VAL A 474 -13.02 3.12 33.11
CA VAL A 474 -13.97 3.15 32.01
C VAL A 474 -14.71 4.48 32.11
N SER A 475 -14.54 5.35 31.12
CA SER A 475 -15.44 6.48 30.89
C SER A 475 -15.96 6.37 29.46
N LEU A 476 -17.21 5.94 29.35
CA LEU A 476 -18.02 5.95 28.14
C LEU A 476 -18.26 7.40 27.71
N GLY A 477 -17.73 7.77 26.55
CA GLY A 477 -18.03 9.02 25.84
C GLY A 477 -18.47 8.71 24.41
N GLU A 478 -19.79 8.56 24.24
CA GLU A 478 -20.60 8.65 23.02
C GLU A 478 -19.91 8.71 21.64
N GLN A 479 -19.73 7.53 21.01
CA GLN A 479 -19.95 7.33 19.56
C GLN A 479 -20.52 5.91 19.33
N LYS A 480 -21.53 5.82 18.47
CA LYS A 480 -22.42 4.65 18.26
C LYS A 480 -21.67 3.33 17.94
N PRO A 481 -22.12 2.17 18.45
CA PRO A 481 -21.31 0.96 18.51
C PRO A 481 -21.31 0.15 17.21
N PHE A 482 -20.16 -0.49 16.99
CA PHE A 482 -19.84 -1.50 16.00
C PHE A 482 -20.77 -2.73 16.01
N ASP A 483 -21.14 -3.21 14.82
CA ASP A 483 -21.80 -4.49 14.52
C ASP A 483 -20.86 -5.71 14.64
N PHE A 484 -19.89 -5.68 15.56
CA PHE A 484 -18.92 -6.75 15.74
C PHE A 484 -19.59 -8.04 16.23
N LEU A 485 -20.47 -7.93 17.23
CA LEU A 485 -21.23 -9.06 17.75
C LEU A 485 -22.18 -9.64 16.70
N ARG A 486 -22.79 -8.81 15.86
CA ARG A 486 -23.64 -9.27 14.76
C ARG A 486 -22.83 -10.04 13.72
N THR A 487 -21.70 -9.48 13.27
CA THR A 487 -20.82 -10.13 12.29
C THR A 487 -20.28 -11.46 12.82
N LEU A 488 -19.97 -11.51 14.12
CA LEU A 488 -19.56 -12.72 14.81
C LEU A 488 -20.72 -13.75 14.87
N PHE A 489 -21.93 -13.34 15.25
CA PHE A 489 -23.10 -14.23 15.32
C PHE A 489 -23.50 -14.76 13.94
N GLU A 490 -23.55 -13.91 12.91
CA GLU A 490 -23.82 -14.30 11.53
C GLU A 490 -22.74 -15.26 11.01
N GLY A 491 -21.47 -15.00 11.33
CA GLY A 491 -20.35 -15.90 11.03
C GLY A 491 -20.47 -17.25 11.72
N VAL A 492 -20.88 -17.29 12.99
CA VAL A 492 -21.09 -18.52 13.77
C VAL A 492 -22.29 -19.32 13.24
N ILE A 493 -23.41 -18.67 12.92
CA ILE A 493 -24.60 -19.35 12.37
C ILE A 493 -24.30 -19.91 10.98
N ALA A 494 -23.69 -19.12 10.10
CA ALA A 494 -23.35 -19.56 8.75
C ALA A 494 -22.30 -20.68 8.77
N GLY A 495 -21.26 -20.55 9.61
CA GLY A 495 -20.23 -21.57 9.78
C GLY A 495 -20.75 -22.85 10.43
N GLY A 496 -21.61 -22.74 11.44
CA GLY A 496 -22.24 -23.88 12.10
C GLY A 496 -23.20 -24.63 11.19
N THR A 497 -24.02 -23.92 10.41
CA THR A 497 -24.95 -24.53 9.44
C THR A 497 -24.18 -25.26 8.34
N ALA A 498 -23.15 -24.63 7.78
CA ALA A 498 -22.28 -25.27 6.78
C ALA A 498 -21.56 -26.51 7.35
N GLY A 499 -21.06 -26.44 8.59
CA GLY A 499 -20.41 -27.57 9.26
C GLY A 499 -21.33 -28.77 9.47
N VAL A 500 -22.56 -28.55 9.94
CA VAL A 500 -23.54 -29.63 10.17
C VAL A 500 -23.97 -30.28 8.85
N VAL A 501 -24.17 -29.49 7.79
CA VAL A 501 -24.56 -30.02 6.47
C VAL A 501 -23.45 -30.88 5.87
N VAL A 502 -22.19 -30.45 5.95
CA VAL A 502 -21.04 -31.21 5.44
C VAL A 502 -20.84 -32.51 6.23
N GLU A 503 -20.87 -32.45 7.56
CA GLU A 503 -20.74 -33.62 8.42
C GLU A 503 -21.87 -34.63 8.18
N THR A 504 -23.11 -34.17 8.02
CA THR A 504 -24.27 -35.05 7.77
C THR A 504 -24.22 -35.68 6.38
N ALA A 505 -23.92 -34.87 5.35
CA ALA A 505 -23.90 -35.32 3.96
C ALA A 505 -22.78 -36.34 3.69
N LEU A 506 -21.66 -36.19 4.40
CA LEU A 506 -20.50 -37.02 4.14
C LEU A 506 -20.28 -38.11 5.21
N TYR A 507 -20.99 -38.10 6.36
CA TYR A 507 -20.86 -39.08 7.46
C TYR A 507 -20.62 -40.55 7.05
N PRO A 508 -21.27 -41.11 6.00
CA PRO A 508 -20.98 -42.46 5.52
C PRO A 508 -19.53 -42.64 5.01
N ILE A 509 -19.00 -41.64 4.30
CA ILE A 509 -17.63 -41.61 3.76
C ILE A 509 -16.61 -41.48 4.91
N ASP A 510 -16.89 -40.66 5.93
CA ASP A 510 -16.02 -40.54 7.12
C ASP A 510 -15.94 -41.87 7.87
N THR A 511 -17.09 -42.54 8.03
CA THR A 511 -17.16 -43.85 8.71
C THR A 511 -16.38 -44.91 7.94
N ILE A 512 -16.45 -44.92 6.61
CA ILE A 512 -15.66 -45.82 5.74
C ILE A 512 -14.15 -45.51 5.87
N LYS A 513 -13.76 -44.22 5.83
CA LYS A 513 -12.37 -43.78 6.00
C LYS A 513 -11.80 -44.25 7.33
N THR A 514 -12.47 -43.96 8.44
CA THR A 514 -12.01 -44.30 9.80
C THR A 514 -11.88 -45.82 9.98
N ARG A 515 -12.80 -46.61 9.43
CA ARG A 515 -12.74 -48.08 9.48
C ARG A 515 -11.62 -48.68 8.61
N LEU A 516 -11.39 -48.12 7.42
CA LEU A 516 -10.27 -48.52 6.56
C LEU A 516 -8.90 -48.19 7.17
N GLN A 517 -8.80 -47.09 7.92
CA GLN A 517 -7.58 -46.71 8.62
C GLN A 517 -7.34 -47.52 9.91
N ALA A 518 -8.39 -48.08 10.52
CA ALA A 518 -8.34 -48.86 11.75
C ALA A 518 -8.19 -50.39 11.58
N GLY A 519 -8.46 -50.96 10.39
CA GLY A 519 -8.45 -52.41 10.15
C GLY A 519 -7.13 -53.03 9.67
N CYS A 520 -6.89 -54.30 10.04
CA CYS A 520 -5.72 -55.11 9.63
C CYS A 520 -6.05 -56.11 8.48
N SER A 521 -5.13 -56.20 7.50
CA SER A 521 -5.01 -57.14 6.35
C SER A 521 -5.90 -57.04 5.07
N TRP A 522 -5.30 -56.72 3.90
CA TRP A 522 -4.94 -57.60 2.75
C TRP A 522 -4.41 -56.80 1.52
N ARG A 523 -3.67 -57.50 0.64
CA ARG A 523 -2.63 -57.09 -0.34
C ARG A 523 -3.10 -56.55 -1.71
N ARG A 524 -2.38 -55.57 -2.31
CA ARG A 524 -2.08 -55.49 -3.78
C ARG A 524 -0.92 -54.52 -4.10
N LYS A 525 -0.02 -54.94 -5.00
CA LYS A 525 1.13 -54.17 -5.54
C LYS A 525 0.69 -53.31 -6.73
N THR A 526 1.21 -52.09 -6.82
CA THR A 526 1.41 -51.35 -8.09
C THR A 526 2.66 -50.48 -8.01
N ASN A 527 3.39 -50.44 -9.13
CA ASN A 527 4.69 -49.79 -9.31
C ASN A 527 4.63 -48.26 -9.17
N ILE A 528 5.74 -47.69 -8.71
CA ILE A 528 6.00 -46.26 -8.60
C ILE A 528 6.65 -45.79 -9.91
N GLU A 529 6.00 -44.86 -10.60
CA GLU A 529 6.65 -43.97 -11.56
C GLU A 529 6.70 -42.55 -10.99
N ARG A 530 7.85 -41.89 -11.18
CA ARG A 530 8.16 -40.53 -10.70
C ARG A 530 7.38 -39.48 -11.48
N PRO A 531 7.13 -38.31 -10.89
CA PRO A 531 7.25 -37.07 -11.65
C PRO A 531 8.29 -36.12 -11.04
N LEU A 532 9.13 -35.61 -11.93
CA LEU A 532 9.88 -34.36 -11.78
C LEU A 532 8.91 -33.23 -11.45
N PHE A 533 9.24 -32.38 -10.47
CA PHE A 533 9.01 -30.93 -10.55
C PHE A 533 9.89 -30.25 -9.48
N TRP A 534 10.95 -29.59 -9.95
CA TRP A 534 11.78 -28.67 -9.17
C TRP A 534 11.42 -27.25 -9.61
N ILE A 535 10.71 -26.50 -8.76
CA ILE A 535 10.55 -25.04 -8.86
C ILE A 535 10.64 -24.50 -7.42
N GLY A 536 11.50 -23.49 -7.23
CA GLY A 536 12.05 -23.04 -5.95
C GLY A 536 11.04 -22.66 -4.87
N TRP A 537 11.38 -23.01 -3.63
CA TRP A 537 10.64 -22.71 -2.41
C TRP A 537 11.18 -21.44 -1.75
N GLU A 538 10.28 -20.48 -1.46
CA GLU A 538 10.24 -19.42 -0.42
C GLU A 538 9.29 -18.30 -0.93
N PRO A 539 8.38 -17.65 -0.14
CA PRO A 539 8.32 -17.53 1.33
C PRO A 539 6.94 -17.95 1.95
N CYS A 540 6.92 -18.87 2.93
CA CYS A 540 5.68 -19.35 3.58
C CYS A 540 5.68 -19.24 5.13
N TRP A 541 6.66 -18.55 5.74
CA TRP A 541 6.92 -18.63 7.19
C TRP A 541 6.02 -17.74 8.08
N CYS A 542 5.61 -16.55 7.62
CA CYS A 542 4.77 -15.65 8.43
C CYS A 542 3.28 -16.06 8.46
N LEU A 543 2.77 -16.73 7.42
CA LEU A 543 1.40 -17.28 7.44
C LEU A 543 1.31 -18.59 8.23
N THR A 544 2.37 -19.41 8.24
CA THR A 544 2.40 -20.67 8.98
C THR A 544 2.41 -20.48 10.49
N THR A 545 3.00 -19.39 11.01
CA THR A 545 2.98 -19.08 12.46
C THR A 545 1.61 -18.61 12.96
N ALA A 546 0.91 -17.75 12.21
CA ALA A 546 -0.46 -17.33 12.54
C ALA A 546 -1.47 -18.48 12.41
N GLY A 547 -1.32 -19.32 11.38
CA GLY A 547 -2.09 -20.55 11.19
C GLY A 547 -1.82 -21.57 12.29
N ALA A 548 -0.57 -21.76 12.72
CA ALA A 548 -0.22 -22.66 13.81
C ALA A 548 -0.81 -22.21 15.15
N ILE A 549 -0.78 -20.92 15.48
CA ILE A 549 -1.37 -20.38 16.72
C ILE A 549 -2.90 -20.54 16.70
N GLY A 550 -3.55 -20.24 15.57
CA GLY A 550 -4.98 -20.46 15.38
C GLY A 550 -5.38 -21.95 15.45
N GLY A 551 -4.60 -22.82 14.81
CA GLY A 551 -4.77 -24.27 14.81
C GLY A 551 -4.59 -24.87 16.21
N ILE A 552 -3.59 -24.42 16.97
CA ILE A 552 -3.40 -24.82 18.38
C ILE A 552 -4.60 -24.38 19.22
N ALA A 553 -5.06 -23.13 19.11
CA ALA A 553 -6.21 -22.63 19.86
C ALA A 553 -7.51 -23.39 19.52
N ALA A 554 -7.77 -23.66 18.24
CA ALA A 554 -8.93 -24.45 17.80
C ALA A 554 -8.83 -25.93 18.23
N SER A 555 -7.61 -26.50 18.24
CA SER A 555 -7.38 -27.89 18.63
C SER A 555 -7.71 -28.18 20.09
N LEU A 556 -7.54 -27.21 20.99
CA LEU A 556 -7.89 -27.35 22.41
C LEU A 556 -9.38 -27.64 22.63
N ILE A 557 -10.22 -27.13 21.73
CA ILE A 557 -11.68 -27.32 21.74
C ILE A 557 -12.08 -28.55 20.91
N ARG A 558 -11.44 -28.77 19.76
CA ARG A 558 -11.79 -29.83 18.80
C ARG A 558 -11.34 -31.24 19.21
N VAL A 559 -10.23 -31.39 19.92
CA VAL A 559 -9.63 -32.70 20.21
C VAL A 559 -10.53 -33.60 21.06
N PRO A 560 -11.17 -33.13 22.15
CA PRO A 560 -12.09 -33.95 22.93
C PRO A 560 -13.26 -34.52 22.12
N THR A 561 -13.86 -33.71 21.24
CA THR A 561 -14.99 -34.15 20.40
C THR A 561 -14.56 -35.17 19.34
N GLU A 562 -13.35 -35.02 18.80
CA GLU A 562 -12.76 -35.96 17.83
C GLU A 562 -12.42 -37.32 18.45
N VAL A 563 -11.86 -37.36 19.67
CA VAL A 563 -11.58 -38.62 20.38
C VAL A 563 -12.86 -39.41 20.62
N ILE A 564 -13.93 -38.72 21.04
CA ILE A 564 -15.25 -39.34 21.27
C ILE A 564 -15.83 -39.86 19.94
N LYS A 565 -15.82 -39.02 18.88
CA LYS A 565 -16.32 -39.38 17.54
C LYS A 565 -15.60 -40.61 16.98
N GLN A 566 -14.27 -40.64 17.03
CA GLN A 566 -13.47 -41.74 16.47
C GLN A 566 -13.73 -43.07 17.21
N ARG A 567 -13.76 -43.07 18.55
CA ARG A 567 -14.03 -44.30 19.32
C ARG A 567 -15.45 -44.82 19.11
N MET A 568 -16.43 -43.93 18.91
CA MET A 568 -17.79 -44.31 18.50
C MET A 568 -17.84 -44.91 17.08
N GLN A 569 -17.16 -44.31 16.10
CA GLN A 569 -17.12 -44.79 14.71
C GLN A 569 -16.43 -46.17 14.57
N THR A 570 -15.47 -46.48 15.45
CA THR A 570 -14.85 -47.81 15.56
C THR A 570 -15.69 -48.86 16.30
N GLY A 571 -16.88 -48.48 16.80
CA GLY A 571 -17.81 -49.41 17.46
C GLY A 571 -17.50 -49.71 18.92
N GLN A 572 -16.58 -48.97 19.56
CA GLN A 572 -16.22 -49.18 20.97
C GLN A 572 -17.31 -48.70 21.95
N PHE A 573 -18.18 -47.78 21.53
CA PHE A 573 -19.27 -47.22 22.33
C PHE A 573 -20.55 -47.06 21.51
N THR A 574 -21.70 -47.33 22.12
CA THR A 574 -23.03 -47.22 21.49
C THR A 574 -23.69 -45.84 21.65
N SER A 575 -23.22 -45.02 22.60
CA SER A 575 -23.75 -43.67 22.85
C SER A 575 -22.65 -42.69 23.27
N ALA A 576 -22.78 -41.43 22.83
CA ALA A 576 -21.81 -40.37 23.11
C ALA A 576 -21.73 -40.02 24.60
N SER A 577 -22.87 -39.99 25.30
CA SER A 577 -22.92 -39.75 26.75
C SER A 577 -22.29 -40.88 27.56
N GLY A 578 -22.44 -42.13 27.10
CA GLY A 578 -21.75 -43.29 27.66
C GLY A 578 -20.22 -43.22 27.47
N ALA A 579 -19.77 -42.80 26.29
CA ALA A 579 -18.34 -42.61 26.00
C ALA A 579 -17.72 -41.52 26.89
N VAL A 580 -18.37 -40.36 27.04
CA VAL A 580 -17.88 -39.25 27.89
C VAL A 580 -17.76 -39.67 29.35
N ARG A 581 -18.81 -40.30 29.92
CA ARG A 581 -18.83 -40.72 31.32
C ARG A 581 -17.78 -41.78 31.62
N LEU A 582 -17.59 -42.75 30.72
CA LEU A 582 -16.63 -43.83 30.92
C LEU A 582 -15.18 -43.34 30.77
N ILE A 583 -14.88 -42.51 29.77
CA ILE A 583 -13.54 -41.91 29.56
C ILE A 583 -13.17 -41.06 30.77
N ALA A 584 -14.08 -40.20 31.24
CA ALA A 584 -13.83 -39.36 32.42
C ALA A 584 -13.57 -40.20 33.69
N SER A 585 -14.30 -41.30 33.87
CA SER A 585 -14.17 -42.16 35.06
C SER A 585 -12.96 -43.10 35.06
N LYS A 586 -12.52 -43.60 33.90
CA LYS A 586 -11.43 -44.59 33.77
C LYS A 586 -10.09 -44.01 33.35
N GLU A 587 -10.09 -43.02 32.46
CA GLU A 587 -8.87 -42.43 31.88
C GLU A 587 -8.61 -41.00 32.41
N GLY A 588 -9.56 -40.43 33.16
CA GLY A 588 -9.50 -39.06 33.67
C GLY A 588 -9.57 -38.00 32.57
N PHE A 589 -9.43 -36.73 32.94
CA PHE A 589 -9.53 -35.60 31.98
C PHE A 589 -8.44 -35.65 30.89
N LYS A 590 -7.31 -36.32 31.15
CA LYS A 590 -6.24 -36.55 30.16
C LYS A 590 -6.66 -37.50 29.03
N GLY A 591 -7.62 -38.40 29.26
CA GLY A 591 -8.13 -39.32 28.23
C GLY A 591 -8.82 -38.61 27.06
N PHE A 592 -9.44 -37.45 27.29
CA PHE A 592 -10.04 -36.62 26.23
C PHE A 592 -9.01 -35.97 25.30
N TYR A 593 -7.75 -35.92 25.71
CA TYR A 593 -6.63 -35.40 24.93
C TYR A 593 -5.64 -36.50 24.54
N ALA A 594 -6.03 -37.78 24.64
CA ALA A 594 -5.22 -38.90 24.19
C ALA A 594 -4.92 -38.77 22.69
N GLY A 595 -3.63 -38.67 22.33
CA GLY A 595 -3.18 -38.45 20.96
C GLY A 595 -3.07 -36.98 20.52
N TYR A 596 -3.13 -36.00 21.44
CA TYR A 596 -2.96 -34.57 21.14
C TYR A 596 -1.64 -34.26 20.40
N GLY A 597 -0.53 -34.89 20.79
CA GLY A 597 0.76 -34.73 20.11
C GLY A 597 0.73 -35.25 18.66
N SER A 598 0.09 -36.40 18.41
CA SER A 598 -0.12 -36.93 17.06
C SER A 598 -1.14 -36.14 16.24
N PHE A 599 -2.07 -35.44 16.91
CA PHE A 599 -3.00 -34.52 16.27
C PHE A 599 -2.26 -33.29 15.72
N LEU A 600 -1.43 -32.64 16.55
CA LEU A 600 -0.63 -31.48 16.14
C LEU A 600 0.39 -31.84 15.04
N LEU A 601 1.00 -33.02 15.13
CA LEU A 601 1.94 -33.52 14.12
C LEU A 601 1.31 -33.67 12.72
N ARG A 602 -0.02 -33.84 12.64
CA ARG A 602 -0.74 -33.91 11.36
C ARG A 602 -1.33 -32.55 10.96
N ASP A 603 -1.99 -31.85 11.88
CA ASP A 603 -2.69 -30.59 11.58
C ASP A 603 -1.70 -29.50 11.13
N LEU A 604 -0.58 -29.34 11.84
CA LEU A 604 0.37 -28.27 11.52
C LEU A 604 1.00 -28.44 10.13
N PRO A 605 1.47 -29.64 9.71
CA PRO A 605 1.93 -29.84 8.34
C PRO A 605 0.80 -29.78 7.30
N PHE A 606 -0.42 -30.22 7.66
CA PHE A 606 -1.56 -30.15 6.73
C PHE A 606 -1.92 -28.70 6.40
N ASP A 607 -2.06 -27.84 7.41
CA ASP A 607 -2.39 -26.43 7.19
C ASP A 607 -1.25 -25.73 6.45
N ALA A 608 0.01 -25.96 6.83
CA ALA A 608 1.16 -25.38 6.15
C ALA A 608 1.24 -25.76 4.65
N ILE A 609 1.11 -27.06 4.35
CA ILE A 609 1.17 -27.56 2.97
C ILE A 609 -0.04 -27.07 2.16
N GLN A 610 -1.24 -27.05 2.77
CA GLN A 610 -2.46 -26.59 2.10
C GLN A 610 -2.38 -25.11 1.73
N PHE A 611 -1.92 -24.25 2.65
CA PHE A 611 -1.78 -22.83 2.37
C PHE A 611 -0.71 -22.56 1.31
N CYS A 612 0.43 -23.26 1.36
CA CYS A 612 1.46 -23.06 0.33
C CYS A 612 0.98 -23.55 -1.04
N ILE A 613 0.32 -24.72 -1.15
CA ILE A 613 -0.23 -25.19 -2.44
C ILE A 613 -1.33 -24.25 -2.95
N TYR A 614 -2.20 -23.77 -2.06
CA TYR A 614 -3.26 -22.81 -2.40
C TYR A 614 -2.70 -21.53 -2.99
N GLU A 615 -1.75 -20.89 -2.30
CA GLU A 615 -1.16 -19.63 -2.74
C GLU A 615 -0.36 -19.79 -4.05
N GLN A 616 0.37 -20.89 -4.23
CA GLN A 616 1.10 -21.15 -5.47
C GLN A 616 0.18 -21.30 -6.69
N ILE A 617 -0.91 -22.06 -6.54
CA ILE A 617 -1.89 -22.23 -7.63
C ILE A 617 -2.65 -20.92 -7.89
N ARG A 618 -3.01 -20.20 -6.82
CA ARG A 618 -3.71 -18.92 -6.91
C ARG A 618 -2.87 -17.86 -7.63
N LEU A 619 -1.61 -17.66 -7.21
CA LEU A 619 -0.69 -16.71 -7.83
C LEU A 619 -0.39 -17.09 -9.28
N GLY A 620 -0.14 -18.37 -9.56
CA GLY A 620 0.06 -18.86 -10.93
C GLY A 620 -1.15 -18.58 -11.84
N TYR A 621 -2.37 -18.78 -11.33
CA TYR A 621 -3.59 -18.51 -12.08
C TYR A 621 -3.84 -17.01 -12.27
N MET A 622 -3.59 -16.19 -11.25
CA MET A 622 -3.69 -14.73 -11.35
C MET A 622 -2.73 -14.16 -12.41
N LEU A 623 -1.50 -14.69 -12.47
CA LEU A 623 -0.49 -14.32 -13.47
C LEU A 623 -0.90 -14.75 -14.88
N ALA A 624 -1.46 -15.95 -15.03
CA ALA A 624 -1.94 -16.46 -16.32
C ALA A 624 -3.20 -15.72 -16.82
N ALA A 625 -4.14 -15.39 -15.92
CA ALA A 625 -5.41 -14.77 -16.26
C ALA A 625 -5.36 -13.22 -16.31
N ARG A 626 -4.26 -12.60 -15.85
CA ARG A 626 -4.08 -11.13 -15.72
C ARG A 626 -5.27 -10.42 -15.06
N ARG A 627 -5.96 -11.10 -14.15
CA ARG A 627 -7.12 -10.60 -13.40
C ARG A 627 -7.17 -11.22 -12.02
N ASN A 628 -7.86 -10.55 -11.10
CA ASN A 628 -8.20 -11.13 -9.81
C ASN A 628 -9.26 -12.23 -9.99
N LEU A 629 -9.14 -13.26 -9.16
CA LEU A 629 -10.02 -14.43 -9.13
C LEU A 629 -11.33 -14.10 -8.41
N ASN A 630 -12.44 -14.60 -8.94
CA ASN A 630 -13.76 -14.50 -8.29
C ASN A 630 -13.85 -15.50 -7.12
N ASP A 631 -14.76 -15.27 -6.17
CA ASP A 631 -14.92 -16.10 -4.97
C ASP A 631 -15.13 -17.61 -5.27
N PRO A 632 -15.94 -18.01 -6.28
CA PRO A 632 -16.07 -19.43 -6.65
C PRO A 632 -14.80 -20.04 -7.23
N GLU A 633 -13.98 -19.25 -7.94
CA GLU A 633 -12.71 -19.72 -8.51
C GLU A 633 -11.67 -19.93 -7.40
N ASN A 634 -11.64 -19.03 -6.41
CA ASN A 634 -10.84 -19.20 -5.20
C ASN A 634 -11.25 -20.44 -4.40
N ALA A 635 -12.55 -20.73 -4.32
CA ALA A 635 -13.06 -21.93 -3.64
C ALA A 635 -12.65 -23.23 -4.34
N ILE A 636 -12.69 -23.28 -5.69
CA ILE A 636 -12.26 -24.44 -6.48
C ILE A 636 -10.74 -24.68 -6.31
N ILE A 637 -9.94 -23.62 -6.34
CA ILE A 637 -8.49 -23.70 -6.10
C ILE A 637 -8.22 -24.19 -4.67
N GLY A 638 -8.98 -23.71 -3.68
CA GLY A 638 -8.92 -24.17 -2.30
C GLY A 638 -9.26 -25.65 -2.13
N ALA A 639 -10.30 -26.14 -2.82
CA ALA A 639 -10.70 -27.55 -2.80
C ALA A 639 -9.63 -28.46 -3.42
N PHE A 640 -9.03 -28.04 -4.54
CA PHE A 640 -7.96 -28.79 -5.20
C PHE A 640 -6.68 -28.81 -4.36
N ALA A 641 -6.29 -27.67 -3.78
CA ALA A 641 -5.15 -27.58 -2.87
C ALA A 641 -5.34 -28.46 -1.62
N GLY A 642 -6.55 -28.45 -1.04
CA GLY A 642 -6.91 -29.32 0.08
C GLY A 642 -6.86 -30.81 -0.26
N ALA A 643 -7.35 -31.20 -1.44
CA ALA A 643 -7.34 -32.58 -1.92
C ALA A 643 -5.90 -33.11 -2.11
N LEU A 644 -5.02 -32.31 -2.74
CA LEU A 644 -3.62 -32.65 -2.94
C LEU A 644 -2.86 -32.74 -1.61
N THR A 645 -3.10 -31.80 -0.70
CA THR A 645 -2.55 -31.82 0.66
C THR A 645 -3.03 -33.05 1.45
N GLY A 646 -4.30 -33.40 1.30
CA GLY A 646 -4.90 -34.61 1.88
C GLY A 646 -4.20 -35.88 1.44
N ALA A 647 -3.81 -35.97 0.16
CA ALA A 647 -3.02 -37.08 -0.36
C ALA A 647 -1.62 -37.12 0.28
N ILE A 648 -0.89 -36.01 0.26
CA ILE A 648 0.49 -35.89 0.78
C ILE A 648 0.58 -36.24 2.27
N THR A 649 -0.40 -35.81 3.05
CA THR A 649 -0.43 -36.01 4.52
C THR A 649 -1.14 -37.29 4.96
N THR A 650 -1.47 -38.21 4.03
CA THR A 650 -2.10 -39.51 4.35
C THR A 650 -1.33 -40.34 5.37
N PRO A 651 0.00 -40.48 5.27
CA PRO A 651 0.78 -41.22 6.26
C PRO A 651 0.62 -40.70 7.69
N LEU A 652 0.61 -39.38 7.87
CA LEU A 652 0.47 -38.73 9.19
C LEU A 652 -0.92 -38.95 9.80
N ASP A 653 -1.96 -38.99 8.97
CA ASP A 653 -3.34 -39.22 9.41
C ASP A 653 -3.56 -40.69 9.83
N VAL A 654 -2.94 -41.65 9.15
CA VAL A 654 -2.99 -43.07 9.55
C VAL A 654 -2.35 -43.27 10.93
N ILE A 655 -1.19 -42.67 11.18
CA ILE A 655 -0.50 -42.74 12.47
C ILE A 655 -1.34 -42.11 13.58
N LYS A 656 -1.91 -40.93 13.33
CA LYS A 656 -2.80 -40.23 14.26
C LYS A 656 -4.02 -41.10 14.61
N THR A 657 -4.74 -41.61 13.61
CA THR A 657 -5.98 -42.38 13.83
C THR A 657 -5.72 -43.62 14.67
N ARG A 658 -4.62 -44.34 14.44
CA ARG A 658 -4.28 -45.53 15.24
C ARG A 658 -3.95 -45.21 16.70
N LEU A 659 -3.23 -44.12 16.93
CA LEU A 659 -2.89 -43.66 18.28
C LEU A 659 -4.09 -43.11 19.06
N MET A 660 -5.11 -42.59 18.38
CA MET A 660 -6.34 -42.09 19.02
C MET A 660 -7.36 -43.20 19.31
N VAL A 661 -7.35 -44.28 18.53
CA VAL A 661 -8.28 -45.42 18.64
C VAL A 661 -7.84 -46.49 19.67
N GLN A 662 -6.54 -46.59 19.98
CA GLN A 662 -6.00 -47.66 20.86
C GLN A 662 -6.50 -47.65 22.32
N GLY A 663 -7.05 -46.53 22.80
CA GLY A 663 -7.66 -46.43 24.15
C GLY A 663 -6.77 -46.97 25.28
N SER A 664 -7.36 -47.64 26.27
CA SER A 664 -6.64 -48.22 27.41
C SER A 664 -5.83 -49.49 27.09
N ALA A 665 -5.86 -49.98 25.83
CA ALA A 665 -5.13 -51.19 25.42
C ALA A 665 -3.63 -50.95 25.24
N ASN A 666 -3.20 -49.69 25.16
CA ASN A 666 -1.80 -49.23 25.16
C ASN A 666 -0.88 -49.99 24.18
N GLN A 667 -1.40 -50.30 22.98
CA GLN A 667 -0.71 -51.11 21.97
C GLN A 667 0.53 -50.42 21.38
N TYR A 668 0.57 -49.09 21.39
CA TYR A 668 1.70 -48.28 20.92
C TYR A 668 2.16 -47.32 22.01
N LYS A 669 3.44 -47.36 22.35
CA LYS A 669 4.03 -46.48 23.39
C LYS A 669 4.26 -45.04 22.90
N GLY A 670 4.17 -44.80 21.59
CA GLY A 670 4.34 -43.48 20.99
C GLY A 670 4.37 -43.51 19.45
N ILE A 671 4.67 -42.37 18.84
CA ILE A 671 4.65 -42.18 17.38
C ILE A 671 5.69 -43.05 16.68
N VAL A 672 6.91 -43.12 17.21
CA VAL A 672 8.02 -43.89 16.62
C VAL A 672 7.76 -45.39 16.71
N ASP A 673 7.25 -45.86 17.85
CA ASP A 673 6.88 -47.26 18.11
C ASP A 673 5.70 -47.71 17.21
N CYS A 674 4.74 -46.80 16.97
CA CYS A 674 3.65 -47.01 16.01
C CYS A 674 4.17 -47.15 14.58
N VAL A 675 5.07 -46.26 14.14
CA VAL A 675 5.67 -46.32 12.79
C VAL A 675 6.49 -47.61 12.59
N GLN A 676 7.32 -47.98 13.56
CA GLN A 676 8.15 -49.19 13.48
C GLN A 676 7.29 -50.45 13.44
N THR A 677 6.25 -50.53 14.26
CA THR A 677 5.33 -51.67 14.31
C THR A 677 4.52 -51.78 13.00
N ILE A 678 4.02 -50.66 12.44
CA ILE A 678 3.32 -50.66 11.14
C ILE A 678 4.23 -51.16 10.01
N ILE A 679 5.49 -50.69 9.96
CA ILE A 679 6.45 -51.10 8.93
C ILE A 679 6.78 -52.58 9.07
N LYS A 680 6.99 -53.06 10.29
CA LYS A 680 7.40 -54.44 10.58
C LYS A 680 6.27 -55.46 10.38
N GLU A 681 5.03 -55.10 10.71
CA GLU A 681 3.89 -56.04 10.74
C GLU A 681 2.97 -55.92 9.51
N GLU A 682 2.80 -54.72 8.94
CA GLU A 682 1.86 -54.47 7.82
C GLU A 682 2.52 -53.97 6.53
N GLY A 683 3.78 -53.53 6.62
CA GLY A 683 4.57 -53.01 5.50
C GLY A 683 4.27 -51.54 5.14
N PRO A 684 5.11 -50.92 4.29
CA PRO A 684 5.04 -49.48 3.99
C PRO A 684 3.74 -49.03 3.30
N GLY A 685 3.05 -49.94 2.59
CA GLY A 685 1.78 -49.63 1.93
C GLY A 685 0.63 -49.33 2.89
N ALA A 686 0.76 -49.68 4.18
CA ALA A 686 -0.23 -49.41 5.21
C ALA A 686 -0.43 -47.89 5.46
N PHE A 687 0.59 -47.06 5.20
CA PHE A 687 0.52 -45.60 5.37
C PHE A 687 -0.37 -44.89 4.35
N LEU A 688 -0.76 -45.56 3.26
CA LEU A 688 -1.63 -45.00 2.21
C LEU A 688 -3.08 -45.50 2.32
N LYS A 689 -3.42 -46.29 3.35
CA LYS A 689 -4.77 -46.79 3.58
C LYS A 689 -5.75 -45.63 3.79
N GLY A 690 -6.81 -45.59 2.99
CA GLY A 690 -7.85 -44.57 3.08
C GLY A 690 -7.59 -43.28 2.29
N ILE A 691 -6.55 -43.22 1.45
CA ILE A 691 -6.23 -42.05 0.62
C ILE A 691 -7.39 -41.62 -0.29
N GLY A 692 -8.02 -42.58 -0.99
CA GLY A 692 -9.13 -42.30 -1.91
C GLY A 692 -10.33 -41.63 -1.23
N PRO A 693 -10.91 -42.24 -0.18
CA PRO A 693 -11.99 -41.62 0.61
C PRO A 693 -11.61 -40.26 1.20
N ARG A 694 -10.35 -40.05 1.59
CA ARG A 694 -9.87 -38.77 2.16
C ARG A 694 -9.80 -37.65 1.14
N VAL A 695 -9.20 -37.91 -0.02
CA VAL A 695 -9.11 -36.93 -1.12
C VAL A 695 -10.50 -36.53 -1.59
N LEU A 696 -11.41 -37.52 -1.70
CA LEU A 696 -12.81 -37.31 -2.07
C LEU A 696 -13.56 -36.47 -1.02
N TRP A 697 -13.39 -36.79 0.27
CA TRP A 697 -13.98 -36.02 1.38
C TRP A 697 -13.54 -34.55 1.37
N ILE A 698 -12.24 -34.28 1.23
CA ILE A 698 -11.72 -32.92 1.30
C ILE A 698 -12.13 -32.10 0.07
N GLY A 699 -12.08 -32.69 -1.13
CA GLY A 699 -12.47 -32.01 -2.37
C GLY A 699 -13.97 -31.71 -2.45
N ILE A 700 -14.83 -32.70 -2.15
CA ILE A 700 -16.29 -32.52 -2.18
C ILE A 700 -16.76 -31.72 -0.96
N GLY A 701 -16.23 -32.01 0.23
CA GLY A 701 -16.59 -31.34 1.48
C GLY A 701 -16.24 -29.85 1.48
N GLY A 702 -15.09 -29.46 0.93
CA GLY A 702 -14.75 -28.04 0.74
C GLY A 702 -15.75 -27.32 -0.16
N SER A 703 -16.12 -27.94 -1.29
CA SER A 703 -17.06 -27.35 -2.25
C SER A 703 -18.47 -27.18 -1.66
N ILE A 704 -18.96 -28.18 -0.91
CA ILE A 704 -20.25 -28.12 -0.22
C ILE A 704 -20.21 -27.09 0.92
N PHE A 705 -19.13 -27.06 1.71
CA PHE A 705 -18.98 -26.13 2.84
C PHE A 705 -19.08 -24.67 2.40
N PHE A 706 -18.30 -24.27 1.39
CA PHE A 706 -18.31 -22.89 0.90
C PHE A 706 -19.63 -22.54 0.20
N GLY A 707 -20.21 -23.46 -0.58
CA GLY A 707 -21.51 -23.26 -1.21
C GLY A 707 -22.65 -23.03 -0.20
N VAL A 708 -22.67 -23.79 0.90
CA VAL A 708 -23.67 -23.63 1.97
C VAL A 708 -23.38 -22.40 2.82
N LEU A 709 -22.11 -22.09 3.09
CA LEU A 709 -21.70 -20.88 3.82
C LEU A 709 -22.16 -19.61 3.10
N GLU A 710 -21.91 -19.51 1.79
CA GLU A 710 -22.31 -18.36 0.97
C GLU A 710 -23.83 -18.27 0.83
N SER A 711 -24.51 -19.40 0.61
CA SER A 711 -25.97 -19.44 0.52
C SER A 711 -26.65 -19.00 1.82
N THR A 712 -26.10 -19.41 2.97
CA THR A 712 -26.63 -19.05 4.30
C THR A 712 -26.38 -17.57 4.59
N LYS A 713 -25.20 -17.04 4.26
CA LYS A 713 -24.91 -15.61 4.37
C LYS A 713 -25.84 -14.76 3.50
N ARG A 714 -26.12 -15.21 2.27
CA ARG A 714 -27.04 -14.52 1.35
C ARG A 714 -28.47 -14.52 1.88
N PHE A 715 -28.93 -15.66 2.40
CA PHE A 715 -30.25 -15.77 3.02
C PHE A 715 -30.43 -14.90 4.27
N LEU A 716 -29.40 -14.81 5.12
CA LEU A 716 -29.39 -13.91 6.28
C LEU A 716 -29.39 -12.43 5.84
N ALA A 717 -28.74 -12.11 4.72
CA ALA A 717 -28.74 -10.78 4.15
C ALA A 717 -30.09 -10.38 3.54
N GLU A 718 -30.86 -11.32 2.98
CA GLU A 718 -32.18 -11.13 2.36
C GLU A 718 -33.31 -10.97 3.39
N ARG A 719 -33.20 -11.56 4.58
CA ARG A 719 -34.20 -11.44 5.67
C ARG A 719 -34.11 -10.14 6.48
N ARG A 720 -33.41 -9.12 5.99
CA ARG A 720 -33.33 -7.81 6.65
C ARG A 720 -34.70 -7.11 6.60
N PRO A 721 -35.32 -6.74 7.74
CA PRO A 721 -36.47 -5.84 7.72
C PRO A 721 -36.02 -4.43 7.29
N THR A 722 -36.64 -3.90 6.24
CA THR A 722 -36.55 -2.48 5.90
C THR A 722 -37.28 -1.67 6.96
N LEU A 723 -36.60 -0.72 7.59
CA LEU A 723 -37.23 0.22 8.53
C LEU A 723 -38.19 1.15 7.76
N PRO A 724 -39.37 1.50 8.31
CA PRO A 724 -40.34 2.33 7.61
C PRO A 724 -39.83 3.77 7.42
N GLN A 725 -40.09 4.34 6.25
CA GLN A 725 -40.00 5.78 6.00
C GLN A 725 -41.01 6.51 6.92
N ASN A 726 -40.51 7.31 7.86
CA ASN A 726 -41.36 8.25 8.58
C ASN A 726 -41.72 9.42 7.66
N THR A 727 -42.93 9.37 7.14
CA THR A 727 -43.67 10.51 6.59
C THR A 727 -43.99 11.46 7.74
N TYR A 728 -43.48 12.69 7.72
CA TYR A 728 -44.01 13.78 8.53
C TYR A 728 -44.49 14.88 7.60
N SER A 729 -45.79 14.87 7.31
CA SER A 729 -46.54 16.02 6.81
C SER A 729 -47.24 16.73 7.97
N GLU A 730 -47.09 18.04 7.99
CA GLU A 730 -47.92 19.08 8.62
C GLU A 730 -48.42 18.91 10.07
N LYS A 731 -47.98 19.83 10.93
CA LYS A 731 -48.92 20.63 11.72
C LYS A 731 -48.44 22.08 11.83
N ARG A 732 -49.14 22.93 11.08
CA ARG A 732 -49.24 24.38 11.24
C ARG A 732 -49.98 24.66 12.57
N LYS A 733 -49.41 25.48 13.45
CA LYS A 733 -50.14 26.27 14.45
C LYS A 733 -49.33 27.54 14.72
N ASP A 734 -49.95 28.65 14.32
CA ASP A 734 -49.91 30.02 14.85
C ASP A 734 -48.70 30.48 15.66
#